data_AF-A0A9W8YFX3-F1
#
_entry.id   AF-A0A9W8YFX3-F1
#
_cell.length_a   1.000
_cell.length_b   1.000
_cell.length_c   1.000
_cell.angle_alpha   90.00
_cell.angle_beta   90.00
_cell.angle_gamma   90.00
#
_symmetry.space_group_name_H-M   'P 1'
#
loop_
_entity.id
_entity.type
_entity.pdbx_description
1 polymer ?
#
loop_
_entity_poly.entity_id
_entity_poly.type
_entity_poly.pdbx_seq_one_letter_code
_entity_poly.pdbx_strand_id
1 'polypeptide(L)'
;MDIMSTSFRTYALQSKQPSRPGATPCLCFIGTNDEELPFAWVNRHDAPESFVIHNPVIPFLDVSFVQDCITFCQNTHGTACNEASQYVKGMKLLDCYTTAIVQSTSPVAYVALSYVWGTERAGDIGKRSDGSLRLRLLSQTIQDSIVTTRRLGYRYLWIDKLCIDQANEKEKHDQVMQMDKIYAGAELTIIAAAGDDEEFGLPGVNRRHMQRSKTNEVVDFGSGQIVPFSFEHRIECLTSTWNTRGWTLQEGILSKRRLYFTRTQAAFECKMCTIPESLRLPDPQTTKGVDNASRIHFGLRQSILPNYKSSWQYPRLVSDFSSRSLSHEADSFSAFAGIAVNFSKMKPSIFNLHGIPIQFKNKAEELISLDAALARGLTLSIVEATIVDLASALSQGQTNSVDLTAKHLLRVAKYDRRSTNLNSIPIINCDVFDAAQASDDRRASGEFLSDLDGIPCTIKDSYKIKGMTVAAGSPAFQHLIANEDAFTVEKIKESGAVIIGRTNMPPMAAGGMQRGVYGRAESPYNAEYLSAAFASGSSNGSAASTAASFGLFGMGEETISSGRSPASNNGLVAYTPSRGLISIRGNWPLFPTCDTVVPHTRTVEDMFTLLDVIVAKDEKTAGDFWRGQPFVKLPDVNSIRPKSFHNLSTAKALTGKKIGVPKMYIGGTDSDPTARKVHMRQSVIDLWRNARGVLENLGATVHEVDFPVVSKFEKSDAGIKESVAPPHRNEVDMCQLMAYTWDDFLALNGDKNVATSLAQVDSATIFPRPPGSIPDRYDSNDPLVRHTDVVAHITGGRIPTYDIPGLGRALQNLEAKRKADYEDWLDTHNLDAVVWPCNGDVGKADADVNEDSAADAWRNGVLYSNGNCAIRQLGIPTVNVPMGVMADTKMPVNLTFASKAYDDNNLFRYAYAFEKESKLRQAPGRTPELASDTIKLGEKIGKTGKVPPEITIDAVTEGQQINISGTCKQDEVEEIRVYIDGDEVGDVKVAEGKWEVTSKKSSIWEGRAEEKGVPDPNKAMVVVVVRGKNGRSTGKLLFV
;
A
#
# COMPACT_ATOMS: atom_id res chain seq x y z
N MET A 1 -58.37 13.92 38.76
CA MET A 1 -57.66 13.06 39.74
C MET A 1 -57.58 11.68 39.13
N ASP A 2 -56.42 11.03 39.20
CA ASP A 2 -56.03 9.74 38.60
C ASP A 2 -55.42 9.69 37.19
N ILE A 3 -54.50 10.62 36.89
CA ILE A 3 -53.29 10.34 36.10
C ILE A 3 -52.14 11.15 36.74
N MET A 4 -51.61 10.67 37.87
CA MET A 4 -50.40 11.22 38.50
C MET A 4 -49.53 10.06 39.00
N SER A 5 -48.72 9.47 38.12
CA SER A 5 -47.63 8.58 38.55
C SER A 5 -46.40 8.59 37.62
N THR A 6 -46.16 9.69 36.91
CA THR A 6 -44.91 9.94 36.20
C THR A 6 -44.23 11.14 36.84
N SER A 7 -42.95 10.98 37.16
CA SER A 7 -42.13 11.90 37.93
C SER A 7 -41.95 13.25 37.24
N PHE A 8 -42.80 14.23 37.54
CA PHE A 8 -42.50 15.63 37.29
C PHE A 8 -41.40 16.09 38.25
N ARG A 9 -40.20 16.41 37.74
CA ARG A 9 -39.20 17.14 38.51
C ARG A 9 -39.49 18.63 38.46
N THR A 10 -40.19 19.14 39.47
CA THR A 10 -40.31 20.58 39.70
C THR A 10 -38.98 21.11 40.24
N TYR A 11 -38.21 21.86 39.44
CA TYR A 11 -37.08 22.64 39.96
C TYR A 11 -37.62 23.94 40.58
N ALA A 12 -38.11 23.85 41.82
CA ALA A 12 -38.38 25.04 42.62
C ALA A 12 -37.06 25.52 43.26
N LEU A 13 -36.61 26.73 42.91
CA LEU A 13 -35.51 27.40 43.60
C LEU A 13 -35.96 27.82 45.01
N GLN A 14 -35.82 26.94 46.01
CA GLN A 14 -35.81 27.38 47.41
C GLN A 14 -34.49 28.11 47.68
N SER A 15 -34.54 29.44 47.78
CA SER A 15 -33.43 30.22 48.33
C SER A 15 -33.27 29.88 49.82
N LYS A 16 -32.17 29.22 50.20
CA LYS A 16 -31.73 29.17 51.60
C LYS A 16 -31.12 30.52 52.02
N GLN A 17 -31.91 31.60 52.07
CA GLN A 17 -31.61 32.80 52.88
C GLN A 17 -32.92 33.57 53.16
N PRO A 18 -33.09 34.18 54.36
CA PRO A 18 -34.29 34.94 54.69
C PRO A 18 -34.39 36.20 53.83
N SER A 19 -35.62 36.44 53.35
CA SER A 19 -36.14 37.65 52.71
C SER A 19 -35.32 38.93 52.85
N ARG A 20 -34.76 39.42 51.72
CA ARG A 20 -34.59 40.86 51.48
C ARG A 20 -35.80 41.35 50.66
N PRO A 21 -36.43 42.49 50.99
CA PRO A 21 -37.47 43.08 50.15
C PRO A 21 -36.84 43.54 48.83
N GLY A 22 -37.31 43.02 47.70
CA GLY A 22 -36.79 43.35 46.36
C GLY A 22 -36.41 42.17 45.47
N ALA A 23 -36.94 40.96 45.70
CA ALA A 23 -36.70 39.82 44.81
C ALA A 23 -37.37 40.02 43.43
N THR A 24 -36.56 39.97 42.37
CA THR A 24 -36.92 40.08 40.95
C THR A 24 -37.26 38.68 40.37
N PRO A 25 -37.96 38.58 39.22
CA PRO A 25 -38.77 37.42 38.80
C PRO A 25 -37.99 36.14 38.59
N CYS A 26 -38.62 35.01 38.92
CA CYS A 26 -38.16 33.68 38.51
C CYS A 26 -38.89 33.23 37.23
N LEU A 27 -38.16 33.01 36.13
CA LEU A 27 -38.61 32.16 35.02
C LEU A 27 -38.48 30.70 35.45
N CYS A 28 -39.56 29.92 35.40
CA CYS A 28 -39.52 28.48 35.60
C CYS A 28 -39.63 27.77 34.24
N PHE A 29 -38.58 27.03 33.87
CA PHE A 29 -38.59 26.13 32.72
C PHE A 29 -39.04 24.74 33.19
N ILE A 30 -40.05 24.16 32.53
CA ILE A 30 -40.52 22.80 32.79
C ILE A 30 -40.22 22.00 31.50
N GLY A 31 -39.39 20.97 31.61
CA GLY A 31 -39.05 20.09 30.49
C GLY A 31 -39.10 18.63 30.92
N THR A 32 -39.70 17.78 30.08
CA THR A 32 -39.64 16.31 30.17
C THR A 32 -38.43 15.81 29.36
N ASN A 33 -37.91 14.63 29.70
CA ASN A 33 -36.71 14.06 29.06
C ASN A 33 -36.97 13.44 27.68
N ASP A 34 -38.22 13.42 27.20
CA ASP A 34 -38.61 12.79 25.94
C ASP A 34 -39.50 13.76 25.13
N GLU A 35 -39.05 14.08 23.91
CA GLU A 35 -39.68 14.69 22.71
C GLU A 35 -40.96 15.58 22.77
N GLU A 36 -41.45 16.02 23.92
CA GLU A 36 -42.60 16.94 24.02
C GLU A 36 -42.16 18.41 24.15
N LEU A 37 -42.92 19.31 23.50
CA LEU A 37 -42.66 20.74 23.35
C LEU A 37 -42.26 21.40 24.69
N PRO A 38 -41.06 22.00 24.82
CA PRO A 38 -40.71 22.73 26.03
C PRO A 38 -41.55 24.00 26.12
N PHE A 39 -42.15 24.25 27.28
CA PHE A 39 -42.87 25.49 27.57
C PHE A 39 -42.20 26.24 28.71
N ALA A 40 -42.18 27.58 28.60
CA ALA A 40 -41.71 28.46 29.66
C ALA A 40 -42.92 29.08 30.37
N TRP A 41 -42.95 29.04 31.71
CA TRP A 41 -43.92 29.78 32.51
C TRP A 41 -43.32 31.13 32.93
N VAL A 42 -44.04 32.22 32.65
CA VAL A 42 -43.66 33.58 33.03
C VAL A 42 -44.70 34.12 34.02
N ASN A 43 -44.30 34.40 35.26
CA ASN A 43 -45.17 35.00 36.27
C ASN A 43 -45.32 36.51 36.02
N ARG A 44 -46.57 37.00 35.95
CA ARG A 44 -46.88 38.39 35.61
C ARG A 44 -46.64 39.38 36.77
N HIS A 45 -46.59 38.90 38.01
CA HIS A 45 -46.41 39.76 39.19
C HIS A 45 -44.96 40.22 39.43
N ASP A 46 -43.98 39.51 38.87
CA ASP A 46 -42.56 39.80 39.12
C ASP A 46 -41.81 40.27 37.86
N ALA A 47 -42.37 40.12 36.65
CA ALA A 47 -41.66 40.47 35.40
C ALA A 47 -41.85 41.95 35.04
N PRO A 48 -40.77 42.74 34.79
CA PRO A 48 -40.94 44.05 34.16
C PRO A 48 -41.61 43.88 32.78
N GLU A 49 -42.44 44.83 32.36
CA GLU A 49 -43.18 44.82 31.08
C GLU A 49 -42.29 44.50 29.86
N SER A 50 -40.98 44.68 29.98
CA SER A 50 -39.98 44.43 28.95
C SER A 50 -39.53 42.95 28.80
N PHE A 51 -39.94 42.02 29.67
CA PHE A 51 -39.16 40.79 29.82
C PHE A 51 -39.55 39.58 28.97
N VAL A 52 -40.78 39.40 28.50
CA VAL A 52 -41.08 38.35 27.51
C VAL A 52 -42.35 38.72 26.74
N ILE A 53 -42.20 39.02 25.45
CA ILE A 53 -43.29 38.96 24.47
C ILE A 53 -42.77 38.15 23.29
N HIS A 54 -43.47 37.07 22.95
CA HIS A 54 -43.28 36.28 21.73
C HIS A 54 -43.25 37.23 20.53
N ASN A 55 -42.19 37.22 19.73
CA ASN A 55 -42.25 37.88 18.43
C ASN A 55 -42.76 36.81 17.45
N PRO A 56 -43.95 36.96 16.85
CA PRO A 56 -44.35 36.04 15.80
C PRO A 56 -43.25 36.04 14.74
N VAL A 57 -42.79 34.85 14.34
CA VAL A 57 -41.80 34.77 13.25
C VAL A 57 -42.46 35.38 12.02
N ILE A 58 -41.98 36.55 11.63
CA ILE A 58 -42.49 37.30 10.50
C ILE A 58 -41.84 36.80 9.20
N PRO A 59 -42.52 36.95 8.04
CA PRO A 59 -42.01 36.43 6.77
C PRO A 59 -40.62 36.92 6.37
N PHE A 60 -40.16 38.06 6.89
CA PHE A 60 -38.82 38.60 6.65
C PHE A 60 -38.00 38.62 7.93
N LEU A 61 -36.71 38.32 7.83
CA LEU A 61 -35.78 38.41 8.97
C LEU A 61 -35.73 39.85 9.48
N ASP A 62 -36.05 40.01 10.76
CA ASP A 62 -35.79 41.26 11.47
C ASP A 62 -34.28 41.36 11.71
N VAL A 63 -33.63 42.29 11.02
CA VAL A 63 -32.18 42.46 11.10
C VAL A 63 -31.78 43.15 12.41
N SER A 64 -32.70 43.91 13.04
CA SER A 64 -32.45 44.52 14.34
C SER A 64 -32.26 43.47 15.43
N PHE A 65 -33.02 42.37 15.37
CA PHE A 65 -32.82 41.21 16.24
C PHE A 65 -31.39 40.66 16.17
N VAL A 66 -30.83 40.50 14.96
CA VAL A 66 -29.47 39.99 14.79
C VAL A 66 -28.44 40.99 15.33
N GLN A 67 -28.64 42.28 15.08
CA GLN A 67 -27.78 43.35 15.59
C GLN A 67 -27.79 43.38 17.12
N ASP A 68 -28.97 43.26 17.74
CA ASP A 68 -29.14 43.18 19.19
C ASP A 68 -28.42 41.96 19.77
N CYS A 69 -28.51 40.79 19.13
CA CYS A 69 -27.78 39.59 19.54
C CYS A 69 -26.26 39.76 19.46
N ILE A 70 -25.76 40.41 18.40
CA ILE A 70 -24.33 40.70 18.24
C ILE A 70 -23.88 41.68 19.33
N THR A 71 -24.61 42.77 19.55
CA THR A 71 -24.30 43.76 20.59
C THR A 71 -24.37 43.15 21.98
N PHE A 72 -25.37 42.33 22.27
CA PHE A 72 -25.47 41.58 23.52
C PHE A 72 -24.24 40.68 23.74
N CYS A 73 -23.83 39.92 22.72
CA CYS A 73 -22.65 39.07 22.77
C CYS A 73 -21.35 39.87 22.99
N GLN A 74 -21.21 41.01 22.31
CA GLN A 74 -20.07 41.92 22.45
C GLN A 74 -19.97 42.52 23.85
N ASN A 75 -21.10 42.89 24.45
CA ASN A 75 -21.12 43.55 25.75
C ASN A 75 -21.02 42.58 26.94
N THR A 76 -21.48 41.33 26.79
CA THR A 76 -21.67 40.42 27.94
C THR A 76 -20.74 39.21 27.99
N HIS A 77 -20.19 38.75 26.85
CA HIS A 77 -19.44 37.49 26.80
C HIS A 77 -17.90 37.62 26.89
N GLY A 78 -17.38 38.84 27.04
CA GLY A 78 -15.94 39.09 27.24
C GLY A 78 -15.05 38.43 26.17
N THR A 79 -13.86 37.98 26.56
CA THR A 79 -12.89 37.35 25.65
C THR A 79 -13.38 36.02 25.06
N ALA A 80 -14.37 35.35 25.67
CA ALA A 80 -14.88 34.08 25.15
C ALA A 80 -15.47 34.23 23.73
N CYS A 81 -16.06 35.38 23.39
CA CYS A 81 -16.64 35.65 22.07
C CYS A 81 -16.03 36.86 21.33
N ASN A 82 -15.22 37.67 22.01
CA ASN A 82 -14.77 38.98 21.51
C ASN A 82 -13.25 39.10 21.35
N GLU A 83 -12.56 37.99 21.08
CA GLU A 83 -11.15 38.03 20.64
C GLU A 83 -11.00 38.83 19.34
N ALA A 84 -9.92 39.60 19.24
CA ALA A 84 -9.66 40.44 18.07
C ALA A 84 -9.39 39.61 16.81
N SER A 85 -9.98 40.00 15.69
CA SER A 85 -9.78 39.34 14.41
C SER A 85 -8.31 39.45 13.95
N GLN A 86 -7.73 38.32 13.54
CA GLN A 86 -6.37 38.27 13.01
C GLN A 86 -6.36 38.62 11.51
N TYR A 87 -5.30 39.26 11.05
CA TYR A 87 -5.08 39.50 9.63
C TYR A 87 -4.72 38.19 8.91
N VAL A 88 -5.46 37.86 7.86
CA VAL A 88 -5.19 36.71 6.98
C VAL A 88 -4.47 37.22 5.73
N LYS A 89 -3.22 36.79 5.54
CA LYS A 89 -2.38 37.28 4.45
C LYS A 89 -2.94 36.85 3.11
N GLY A 90 -3.11 37.82 2.20
CA GLY A 90 -3.59 37.55 0.84
C GLY A 90 -5.08 37.25 0.73
N MET A 91 -5.85 37.39 1.81
CA MET A 91 -7.30 37.15 1.82
C MET A 91 -8.00 38.14 0.88
N LYS A 92 -8.84 37.62 -0.01
CA LYS A 92 -9.74 38.42 -0.83
C LYS A 92 -11.14 38.42 -0.22
N LEU A 93 -11.88 39.48 -0.43
CA LEU A 93 -13.24 39.70 0.09
C LEU A 93 -14.12 40.28 -1.01
N LEU A 94 -15.40 39.91 -1.01
CA LEU A 94 -16.40 40.57 -1.83
C LEU A 94 -16.85 41.87 -1.16
N ASP A 95 -16.63 43.00 -1.82
CA ASP A 95 -17.28 44.26 -1.45
C ASP A 95 -18.75 44.20 -1.87
N CYS A 96 -19.66 44.15 -0.90
CA CYS A 96 -21.10 43.97 -1.15
C CYS A 96 -21.76 45.17 -1.83
N TYR A 97 -21.11 46.34 -1.87
CA TYR A 97 -21.64 47.55 -2.49
C TYR A 97 -21.17 47.71 -3.93
N THR A 98 -19.89 47.42 -4.20
CA THR A 98 -19.33 47.50 -5.55
C THR A 98 -19.43 46.19 -6.32
N THR A 99 -19.66 45.07 -5.62
CA THR A 99 -19.67 43.70 -6.15
C THR A 99 -18.33 43.25 -6.74
N ALA A 100 -17.24 43.92 -6.37
CA ALA A 100 -15.88 43.57 -6.76
C ALA A 100 -15.20 42.71 -5.67
N ILE A 101 -14.33 41.80 -6.11
CA ILE A 101 -13.45 41.06 -5.21
C ILE A 101 -12.20 41.88 -4.98
N VAL A 102 -11.94 42.25 -3.73
CA VAL A 102 -10.82 43.09 -3.32
C VAL A 102 -9.89 42.32 -2.39
N GLN A 103 -8.58 42.52 -2.55
CA GLN A 103 -7.59 41.95 -1.64
C GLN A 103 -7.49 42.80 -0.38
N SER A 104 -7.59 42.18 0.78
CA SER A 104 -7.43 42.86 2.07
C SER A 104 -5.96 43.15 2.36
N THR A 105 -5.65 44.40 2.70
CA THR A 105 -4.29 44.85 3.09
C THR A 105 -4.16 45.16 4.58
N SER A 106 -5.25 45.09 5.35
CA SER A 106 -5.30 45.32 6.80
C SER A 106 -6.42 44.51 7.46
N PRO A 107 -6.46 44.35 8.79
CA PRO A 107 -7.65 43.81 9.46
C PRO A 107 -8.90 44.63 9.10
N VAL A 108 -9.98 43.96 8.68
CA VAL A 108 -11.28 44.57 8.36
C VAL A 108 -12.40 43.72 8.96
N ALA A 109 -13.53 44.33 9.29
CA ALA A 109 -14.73 43.60 9.69
C ALA A 109 -15.43 43.02 8.45
N TYR A 110 -15.69 41.71 8.46
CA TYR A 110 -16.36 41.00 7.38
C TYR A 110 -17.26 39.90 7.92
N VAL A 111 -18.21 39.48 7.09
CA VAL A 111 -19.07 38.31 7.32
C VAL A 111 -18.54 37.15 6.47
N ALA A 112 -18.65 35.91 6.93
CA ALA A 112 -18.35 34.72 6.13
C ALA A 112 -19.65 33.98 5.75
N LEU A 113 -19.65 33.25 4.64
CA LEU A 113 -20.75 32.38 4.23
C LEU A 113 -20.31 30.92 4.26
N SER A 114 -21.12 30.06 4.88
CA SER A 114 -21.00 28.61 4.85
C SER A 114 -22.32 28.01 4.35
N TYR A 115 -22.24 27.22 3.27
CA TYR A 115 -23.38 26.76 2.48
C TYR A 115 -23.02 25.51 1.65
N VAL A 116 -24.02 24.87 1.06
CA VAL A 116 -23.81 23.70 0.18
C VAL A 116 -23.53 24.18 -1.26
N TRP A 117 -22.34 23.88 -1.78
CA TRP A 117 -22.01 24.12 -3.19
C TRP A 117 -22.88 23.29 -4.14
N GLY A 118 -23.26 23.86 -5.28
CA GLY A 118 -23.86 23.14 -6.41
C GLY A 118 -22.84 22.38 -7.27
N THR A 119 -23.33 21.61 -8.25
CA THR A 119 -22.53 20.69 -9.08
C THR A 119 -21.74 21.37 -10.22
N GLU A 120 -21.97 22.64 -10.51
CA GLU A 120 -21.28 23.36 -11.59
C GLU A 120 -19.93 23.92 -11.12
N ARG A 121 -18.86 23.63 -11.90
CA ARG A 121 -17.53 24.25 -11.69
C ARG A 121 -17.67 25.77 -11.84
N ALA A 122 -16.90 26.52 -11.04
CA ALA A 122 -16.78 27.98 -11.13
C ALA A 122 -16.08 28.40 -12.45
N GLY A 123 -16.68 28.10 -13.60
CA GLY A 123 -16.30 28.63 -14.90
C GLY A 123 -16.86 30.04 -15.04
N ASP A 124 -15.95 30.99 -15.31
CA ASP A 124 -16.18 32.39 -15.68
C ASP A 124 -17.50 33.00 -15.18
N ILE A 125 -17.62 33.13 -13.84
CA ILE A 125 -18.75 33.78 -13.18
C ILE A 125 -18.80 35.23 -13.67
N GLY A 126 -19.65 35.50 -14.68
CA GLY A 126 -19.58 36.64 -15.59
C GLY A 126 -19.09 37.95 -14.98
N LYS A 127 -17.77 38.14 -14.98
CA LYS A 127 -17.12 39.37 -14.56
C LYS A 127 -17.42 40.44 -15.59
N ARG A 128 -17.70 41.65 -15.12
CA ARG A 128 -17.72 42.84 -15.97
C ARG A 128 -16.29 43.20 -16.37
N SER A 129 -16.15 44.06 -17.37
CA SER A 129 -14.85 44.57 -17.83
C SER A 129 -14.06 45.30 -16.74
N ASP A 130 -14.72 45.77 -15.68
CA ASP A 130 -14.11 46.40 -14.50
C ASP A 130 -13.77 45.42 -13.37
N GLY A 131 -13.97 44.10 -13.58
CA GLY A 131 -13.70 43.06 -12.58
C GLY A 131 -14.82 42.81 -11.56
N SER A 132 -15.93 43.58 -11.60
CA SER A 132 -17.09 43.37 -10.72
C SER A 132 -17.98 42.20 -11.18
N LEU A 133 -18.65 41.53 -10.24
CA LEU A 133 -19.50 40.38 -10.51
C LEU A 133 -20.91 40.80 -10.96
N ARG A 134 -21.45 40.13 -11.98
CA ARG A 134 -22.86 40.30 -12.36
C ARG A 134 -23.76 39.57 -11.34
N LEU A 135 -24.34 40.33 -10.40
CA LEU A 135 -25.22 39.79 -9.33
C LEU A 135 -26.28 38.78 -9.79
N ARG A 136 -26.92 39.00 -10.95
CA ARG A 136 -27.96 38.10 -11.48
C ARG A 136 -27.45 36.72 -11.91
N LEU A 137 -26.13 36.55 -12.07
CA LEU A 137 -25.50 35.28 -12.44
C LEU A 137 -24.95 34.53 -11.21
N LEU A 138 -25.09 35.10 -10.02
CA LEU A 138 -24.72 34.43 -8.77
C LEU A 138 -25.90 33.58 -8.28
N SER A 139 -25.60 32.49 -7.58
CA SER A 139 -26.62 31.65 -6.98
C SER A 139 -27.46 32.40 -5.94
N GLN A 140 -28.71 31.98 -5.74
CA GLN A 140 -29.64 32.70 -4.86
C GLN A 140 -29.11 32.86 -3.44
N THR A 141 -28.44 31.83 -2.89
CA THR A 141 -27.85 31.87 -1.54
C THR A 141 -26.76 32.94 -1.43
N ILE A 142 -25.92 33.08 -2.47
CA ILE A 142 -24.89 34.12 -2.52
C ILE A 142 -25.53 35.51 -2.60
N GLN A 143 -26.54 35.70 -3.45
CA GLN A 143 -27.25 36.98 -3.57
C GLN A 143 -27.89 37.39 -2.24
N ASP A 144 -28.58 36.47 -1.58
CA ASP A 144 -29.23 36.72 -0.29
C ASP A 144 -28.22 36.99 0.83
N SER A 145 -27.05 36.35 0.78
CA SER A 145 -25.96 36.61 1.72
C SER A 145 -25.41 38.02 1.55
N ILE A 146 -25.22 38.51 0.32
CA ILE A 146 -24.82 39.90 0.04
C ILE A 146 -25.85 40.89 0.62
N VAL A 147 -27.14 40.63 0.41
CA VAL A 147 -28.22 41.46 0.95
C VAL A 147 -28.21 41.46 2.48
N THR A 148 -28.06 40.29 3.09
CA THR A 148 -28.02 40.12 4.54
C THR A 148 -26.83 40.86 5.15
N THR A 149 -25.64 40.68 4.60
CA THR A 149 -24.41 41.39 5.03
C THR A 149 -24.59 42.90 4.99
N ARG A 150 -25.18 43.44 3.91
CA ARG A 150 -25.46 44.88 3.80
C ARG A 150 -26.45 45.36 4.85
N ARG A 151 -27.55 44.62 5.05
CA ARG A 151 -28.57 45.00 6.04
C ARG A 151 -28.02 44.97 7.46
N LEU A 152 -27.09 44.06 7.76
CA LEU A 152 -26.40 43.99 9.05
C LEU A 152 -25.41 45.14 9.27
N GLY A 153 -25.08 45.91 8.23
CA GLY A 153 -24.14 47.03 8.30
C GLY A 153 -22.69 46.68 7.95
N TYR A 154 -22.43 45.47 7.45
CA TYR A 154 -21.09 45.06 7.03
C TYR A 154 -20.85 45.35 5.53
N ARG A 155 -19.62 45.73 5.19
CA ARG A 155 -19.21 46.00 3.81
C ARG A 155 -18.72 44.77 3.07
N TYR A 156 -18.01 43.90 3.78
CA TYR A 156 -17.27 42.79 3.17
C TYR A 156 -17.89 41.44 3.52
N LEU A 157 -17.96 40.56 2.53
CA LEU A 157 -18.41 39.18 2.64
C LEU A 157 -17.32 38.25 2.08
N TRP A 158 -16.97 37.21 2.83
CA TRP A 158 -16.08 36.16 2.38
C TRP A 158 -16.91 34.93 1.94
N ILE A 159 -16.65 34.46 0.72
CA ILE A 159 -17.29 33.29 0.11
C ILE A 159 -16.17 32.48 -0.54
N ASP A 160 -15.94 31.27 -0.06
CA ASP A 160 -14.91 30.35 -0.55
C ASP A 160 -14.85 30.22 -2.08
N LYS A 161 -16.01 30.00 -2.74
CA LYS A 161 -16.16 29.82 -4.18
C LYS A 161 -15.74 31.06 -4.99
N LEU A 162 -15.81 32.26 -4.39
CA LEU A 162 -15.53 33.53 -5.06
C LEU A 162 -14.18 34.13 -4.65
N CYS A 163 -13.90 34.13 -3.35
CA CYS A 163 -12.76 34.81 -2.75
C CYS A 163 -11.46 33.99 -2.87
N ILE A 164 -11.57 32.68 -3.14
CA ILE A 164 -10.42 31.84 -3.47
C ILE A 164 -10.34 31.70 -4.99
N ASP A 165 -9.18 31.98 -5.57
CA ASP A 165 -8.94 31.72 -6.98
C ASP A 165 -8.90 30.21 -7.25
N GLN A 166 -10.01 29.67 -7.75
CA GLN A 166 -10.19 28.24 -7.99
C GLN A 166 -9.29 27.70 -9.11
N ALA A 167 -8.75 28.57 -9.98
CA ALA A 167 -7.85 28.20 -11.07
C ALA A 167 -6.37 28.20 -10.65
N ASN A 168 -6.03 28.89 -9.55
CA ASN A 168 -4.67 28.96 -9.04
C ASN A 168 -4.47 27.97 -7.89
N GLU A 169 -3.93 26.79 -8.18
CA GLU A 169 -3.75 25.71 -7.19
C GLU A 169 -2.94 26.14 -5.97
N LYS A 170 -1.92 26.99 -6.16
CA LYS A 170 -1.09 27.48 -5.06
C LYS A 170 -1.87 28.43 -4.15
N GLU A 171 -2.56 29.41 -4.72
CA GLU A 171 -3.39 30.33 -3.94
C GLU A 171 -4.53 29.59 -3.23
N LYS A 172 -5.17 28.65 -3.95
CA LYS A 172 -6.21 27.78 -3.38
C LYS A 172 -5.68 27.00 -2.19
N HIS A 173 -4.53 26.35 -2.32
CA HIS A 173 -3.91 25.63 -1.22
C HIS A 173 -3.58 26.56 -0.03
N ASP A 174 -2.95 27.70 -0.28
CA ASP A 174 -2.57 28.66 0.75
C ASP A 174 -3.79 29.23 1.51
N GLN A 175 -4.91 29.48 0.83
CA GLN A 175 -6.15 29.95 1.46
C GLN A 175 -6.87 28.84 2.22
N VAL A 176 -6.93 27.62 1.66
CA VAL A 176 -7.52 26.44 2.32
C VAL A 176 -6.82 26.15 3.65
N MET A 177 -5.48 26.23 3.67
CA MET A 177 -4.68 26.05 4.88
C MET A 177 -4.83 27.18 5.92
N GLN A 178 -5.58 28.25 5.60
CA GLN A 178 -5.88 29.38 6.48
C GLN A 178 -7.37 29.51 6.83
N MET A 179 -8.21 28.53 6.45
CA MET A 179 -9.66 28.56 6.73
C MET A 179 -9.99 28.69 8.21
N ASP A 180 -9.13 28.17 9.11
CA ASP A 180 -9.29 28.35 10.55
C ASP A 180 -9.29 29.82 10.96
N LYS A 181 -8.33 30.59 10.43
CA LYS A 181 -8.17 32.02 10.72
C LYS A 181 -9.25 32.85 10.05
N ILE A 182 -9.72 32.45 8.87
CA ILE A 182 -10.79 33.12 8.14
C ILE A 182 -12.10 33.01 8.94
N TYR A 183 -12.59 31.79 9.20
CA TYR A 183 -13.86 31.63 9.92
C TYR A 183 -13.79 32.14 11.37
N ALA A 184 -12.66 31.98 12.06
CA ALA A 184 -12.47 32.56 13.39
C ALA A 184 -12.39 34.10 13.37
N GLY A 185 -11.95 34.70 12.26
CA GLY A 185 -11.81 36.15 12.08
C GLY A 185 -13.10 36.87 11.69
N ALA A 186 -14.04 36.19 11.04
CA ALA A 186 -15.33 36.78 10.63
C ALA A 186 -16.13 37.31 11.82
N GLU A 187 -16.81 38.46 11.67
CA GLU A 187 -17.68 39.03 12.71
C GLU A 187 -18.91 38.17 12.98
N LEU A 188 -19.38 37.53 11.92
CA LEU A 188 -20.51 36.62 11.88
C LEU A 188 -20.32 35.68 10.69
N THR A 189 -20.68 34.41 10.86
CA THR A 189 -20.80 33.45 9.75
C THR A 189 -22.27 33.17 9.49
N ILE A 190 -22.72 33.44 8.26
CA ILE A 190 -24.04 33.05 7.78
C ILE A 190 -24.00 31.55 7.45
N ILE A 191 -24.90 30.79 8.05
CA ILE A 191 -25.07 29.35 7.79
C ILE A 191 -26.38 29.12 7.04
N ALA A 192 -26.29 28.67 5.78
CA ALA A 192 -27.46 28.33 4.97
C ALA A 192 -27.87 26.87 5.21
N ALA A 193 -28.76 26.63 6.19
CA ALA A 193 -29.18 25.27 6.60
C ALA A 193 -30.50 24.81 5.95
N ALA A 194 -31.28 25.72 5.36
CA ALA A 194 -32.63 25.44 4.87
C ALA A 194 -32.71 24.69 3.52
N GLY A 195 -31.61 24.67 2.74
CA GLY A 195 -31.57 24.15 1.38
C GLY A 195 -30.51 23.07 1.16
N ASP A 196 -30.70 22.28 0.11
CA ASP A 196 -29.80 21.18 -0.27
C ASP A 196 -28.75 21.61 -1.31
N ASP A 197 -28.84 22.84 -1.81
CA ASP A 197 -27.93 23.44 -2.79
C ASP A 197 -27.84 24.97 -2.63
N GLU A 198 -26.98 25.59 -3.44
CA GLU A 198 -26.74 27.03 -3.43
C GLU A 198 -27.85 27.89 -4.08
N GLU A 199 -28.78 27.27 -4.82
CA GLU A 199 -29.88 27.97 -5.50
C GLU A 199 -31.13 28.11 -4.61
N PHE A 200 -31.16 27.44 -3.47
CA PHE A 200 -32.27 27.54 -2.52
C PHE A 200 -32.46 28.99 -2.04
N GLY A 201 -31.42 29.66 -1.57
CA GLY A 201 -31.51 31.01 -0.99
C GLY A 201 -31.59 31.02 0.54
N LEU A 202 -31.63 32.20 1.14
CA LEU A 202 -31.78 32.36 2.60
C LEU A 202 -33.24 32.72 2.94
N PRO A 203 -33.98 31.86 3.66
CA PRO A 203 -35.34 32.17 4.10
C PRO A 203 -35.43 33.51 4.83
N GLY A 204 -36.41 34.33 4.43
CA GLY A 204 -36.69 35.62 5.09
C GLY A 204 -35.84 36.79 4.61
N VAL A 205 -34.97 36.60 3.63
CA VAL A 205 -34.20 37.69 3.02
C VAL A 205 -34.94 38.31 1.84
N ASN A 206 -35.54 37.46 0.99
CA ASN A 206 -36.29 37.82 -0.20
C ASN A 206 -37.71 37.22 -0.20
N ARG A 207 -38.53 37.52 -1.23
CA ARG A 207 -39.93 37.07 -1.32
C ARG A 207 -40.11 35.60 -1.70
N ARG A 208 -39.06 34.90 -2.14
CA ARG A 208 -39.10 33.52 -2.65
C ARG A 208 -39.47 32.51 -1.54
N HIS A 209 -39.13 32.83 -0.29
CA HIS A 209 -39.33 31.97 0.89
C HIS A 209 -40.03 32.72 2.03
N MET A 210 -41.28 33.15 1.80
CA MET A 210 -42.11 33.87 2.79
C MET A 210 -42.74 32.98 3.87
N GLN A 211 -42.57 31.65 3.82
CA GLN A 211 -43.24 30.68 4.70
C GLN A 211 -42.54 30.46 6.06
N ARG A 212 -41.95 31.50 6.65
CA ARG A 212 -41.30 31.41 7.99
C ARG A 212 -42.30 31.51 9.14
N SER A 213 -43.57 31.78 8.86
CA SER A 213 -44.54 32.11 9.90
C SER A 213 -45.06 30.87 10.62
N LYS A 214 -44.69 30.73 11.89
CA LYS A 214 -45.36 29.87 12.87
C LYS A 214 -45.79 30.75 14.03
N THR A 215 -47.10 30.96 14.19
CA THR A 215 -47.66 31.61 15.37
C THR A 215 -47.74 30.57 16.48
N ASN A 216 -46.86 30.66 17.48
CA ASN A 216 -47.05 29.90 18.71
C ASN A 216 -48.16 30.60 19.52
N GLU A 217 -49.28 29.95 19.76
CA GLU A 217 -50.34 30.49 20.63
C GLU A 217 -49.81 30.59 22.07
N VAL A 218 -49.77 31.81 22.60
CA VAL A 218 -49.49 32.07 24.01
C VAL A 218 -50.77 31.83 24.80
N VAL A 219 -50.71 30.94 25.78
CA VAL A 219 -51.86 30.71 26.68
C VAL A 219 -51.70 31.59 27.90
N ASP A 220 -52.65 32.50 28.10
CA ASP A 220 -52.69 33.45 29.21
C ASP A 220 -53.63 32.95 30.32
N PHE A 221 -53.12 32.87 31.55
CA PHE A 221 -53.87 32.41 32.73
C PHE A 221 -54.17 33.53 33.73
N GLY A 222 -53.93 34.80 33.36
CA GLY A 222 -54.15 35.97 34.22
C GLY A 222 -53.05 36.22 35.25
N SER A 223 -52.55 35.17 35.93
CA SER A 223 -51.41 35.24 36.87
C SER A 223 -50.04 35.00 36.21
N GLY A 224 -50.02 34.57 34.94
CA GLY A 224 -48.81 34.27 34.17
C GLY A 224 -49.13 33.83 32.74
N GLN A 225 -48.10 33.74 31.90
CA GLN A 225 -48.20 33.29 30.51
C GLN A 225 -47.40 31.99 30.31
N ILE A 226 -47.95 31.06 29.51
CA ILE A 226 -47.23 29.90 28.99
C ILE A 226 -46.80 30.20 27.54
N VAL A 227 -45.48 30.12 27.32
CA VAL A 227 -44.83 30.43 26.05
C VAL A 227 -44.27 29.11 25.47
N PRO A 228 -44.80 28.61 24.34
CA PRO A 228 -44.21 27.46 23.66
C PRO A 228 -42.86 27.86 23.05
N PHE A 229 -41.81 27.10 23.33
CA PHE A 229 -40.50 27.25 22.69
C PHE A 229 -40.27 26.07 21.74
N SER A 230 -39.84 26.32 20.50
CA SER A 230 -39.61 25.27 19.50
C SER A 230 -38.12 25.02 19.29
N PHE A 231 -37.69 23.76 19.42
CA PHE A 231 -36.35 23.30 19.03
C PHE A 231 -36.22 22.96 17.54
N GLU A 232 -37.24 23.21 16.74
CA GLU A 232 -37.32 22.84 15.32
C GLU A 232 -36.16 23.41 14.50
N HIS A 233 -35.73 24.65 14.77
CA HIS A 233 -34.54 25.24 14.15
C HIS A 233 -33.26 24.42 14.40
N ARG A 234 -33.11 23.86 15.61
CA ARG A 234 -31.96 23.04 15.98
C ARG A 234 -32.01 21.68 15.27
N ILE A 235 -33.18 21.06 15.20
CA ILE A 235 -33.37 19.78 14.47
C ILE A 235 -33.15 19.98 12.97
N GLU A 236 -33.70 21.03 12.38
CA GLU A 236 -33.48 21.38 10.97
C GLU A 236 -32.00 21.59 10.67
N CYS A 237 -31.27 22.31 11.52
CA CYS A 237 -29.82 22.45 11.36
C CYS A 237 -29.09 21.10 11.45
N LEU A 238 -29.38 20.29 12.48
CA LEU A 238 -28.69 19.02 12.70
C LEU A 238 -28.94 17.98 11.61
N THR A 239 -30.13 18.01 11.00
CA THR A 239 -30.55 17.09 9.92
C THR A 239 -30.33 17.66 8.51
N SER A 240 -29.88 18.92 8.39
CA SER A 240 -29.63 19.58 7.11
C SER A 240 -28.51 18.92 6.31
N THR A 241 -28.60 19.00 4.99
CA THR A 241 -27.53 18.66 4.06
C THR A 241 -26.25 19.45 4.33
N TRP A 242 -26.37 20.68 4.84
CA TRP A 242 -25.21 21.45 5.30
C TRP A 242 -24.44 20.70 6.40
N ASN A 243 -25.12 20.14 7.40
CA ASN A 243 -24.46 19.47 8.53
C ASN A 243 -23.96 18.05 8.22
N THR A 244 -24.33 17.47 7.07
CA THR A 244 -23.78 16.17 6.64
C THR A 244 -22.43 16.29 5.94
N ARG A 245 -21.99 17.51 5.55
CA ARG A 245 -20.73 17.70 4.82
C ARG A 245 -19.51 17.86 5.73
N GLY A 246 -18.37 17.30 5.31
CA GLY A 246 -17.13 17.34 6.10
C GLY A 246 -16.59 18.76 6.30
N TRP A 247 -16.48 19.54 5.21
CA TRP A 247 -15.96 20.91 5.22
C TRP A 247 -16.72 21.81 6.20
N THR A 248 -18.06 21.74 6.23
CA THR A 248 -18.93 22.63 7.01
C THR A 248 -18.74 22.50 8.53
N LEU A 249 -18.19 21.37 9.00
CA LEU A 249 -17.87 21.18 10.41
C LEU A 249 -16.84 22.19 10.90
N GLN A 250 -15.75 22.36 10.13
CA GLN A 250 -14.70 23.33 10.43
C GLN A 250 -15.23 24.75 10.39
N GLU A 251 -16.03 25.06 9.38
CA GLU A 251 -16.64 26.38 9.17
C GLU A 251 -17.54 26.75 10.35
N GLY A 252 -18.38 25.81 10.80
CA GLY A 252 -19.29 26.00 11.92
C GLY A 252 -18.60 26.04 13.29
N ILE A 253 -17.64 25.15 13.57
CA ILE A 253 -17.02 25.08 14.90
C ILE A 253 -16.06 26.25 15.16
N LEU A 254 -15.32 26.69 14.13
CA LEU A 254 -14.30 27.73 14.30
C LEU A 254 -14.89 29.14 14.26
N SER A 255 -16.12 29.31 13.78
CA SER A 255 -16.83 30.59 13.75
C SER A 255 -17.15 31.11 15.16
N LYS A 256 -16.85 32.39 15.42
CA LYS A 256 -17.10 33.02 16.74
C LYS A 256 -18.59 33.32 17.00
N ARG A 257 -19.32 33.69 15.95
CA ARG A 257 -20.78 33.92 15.94
C ARG A 257 -21.35 33.37 14.65
N ARG A 258 -22.55 32.79 14.72
CA ARG A 258 -23.23 32.10 13.62
C ARG A 258 -24.66 32.58 13.53
N LEU A 259 -25.13 32.80 12.30
CA LEU A 259 -26.53 33.08 12.02
C LEU A 259 -27.05 31.97 11.10
N TYR A 260 -27.81 31.05 11.68
CA TYR A 260 -28.44 29.96 10.96
C TYR A 260 -29.72 30.43 10.29
N PHE A 261 -29.85 30.12 9.01
CA PHE A 261 -31.08 30.26 8.25
C PHE A 261 -31.66 28.88 8.02
N THR A 262 -32.70 28.53 8.78
CA THR A 262 -33.46 27.29 8.61
C THR A 262 -34.75 27.56 7.84
N ARG A 263 -35.52 26.52 7.49
CA ARG A 263 -36.78 26.69 6.75
C ARG A 263 -37.81 27.42 7.59
N THR A 264 -37.82 27.16 8.90
CA THR A 264 -38.80 27.72 9.84
C THR A 264 -38.40 29.06 10.41
N GLN A 265 -37.14 29.25 10.82
CA GLN A 265 -36.70 30.52 11.43
C GLN A 265 -35.19 30.76 11.33
N ALA A 266 -34.76 31.98 11.65
CA ALA A 266 -33.36 32.27 11.89
C ALA A 266 -32.97 32.05 13.35
N ALA A 267 -31.73 31.63 13.59
CA ALA A 267 -31.17 31.51 14.94
C ALA A 267 -29.74 32.04 15.01
N PHE A 268 -29.48 32.91 15.99
CA PHE A 268 -28.15 33.39 16.33
C PHE A 268 -27.49 32.45 17.33
N GLU A 269 -26.20 32.16 17.15
CA GLU A 269 -25.42 31.35 18.09
C GLU A 269 -24.01 31.89 18.26
N CYS A 270 -23.54 31.98 19.50
CA CYS A 270 -22.15 32.23 19.84
C CYS A 270 -21.60 31.12 20.76
N LYS A 271 -20.39 31.26 21.29
CA LYS A 271 -19.81 30.24 22.20
C LYS A 271 -20.56 30.08 23.53
N MET A 272 -21.40 31.06 23.89
CA MET A 272 -22.07 31.15 25.20
C MET A 272 -23.58 30.93 25.16
N CYS A 273 -24.26 31.24 24.05
CA CYS A 273 -25.71 31.11 23.93
C CYS A 273 -26.19 30.90 22.48
N THR A 274 -27.40 30.35 22.37
CA THR A 274 -28.19 30.23 21.15
C THR A 274 -29.53 30.94 21.33
N ILE A 275 -29.88 31.85 20.42
CA ILE A 275 -31.06 32.71 20.50
C ILE A 275 -31.81 32.60 19.17
N PRO A 276 -32.98 31.94 19.12
CA PRO A 276 -33.84 31.93 17.93
C PRO A 276 -34.57 33.27 17.77
N GLU A 277 -34.94 33.64 16.54
CA GLU A 277 -35.63 34.91 16.26
C GLU A 277 -37.03 34.99 16.91
N SER A 278 -37.63 33.85 17.23
CA SER A 278 -38.89 33.79 18.01
C SER A 278 -38.74 34.29 19.45
N LEU A 279 -37.52 34.60 19.90
CA LEU A 279 -37.22 35.09 21.26
C LEU A 279 -36.66 36.51 21.21
N ARG A 280 -37.31 37.45 21.91
CA ARG A 280 -36.80 38.82 22.08
C ARG A 280 -35.90 38.92 23.31
N LEU A 281 -34.69 39.45 23.14
CA LEU A 281 -33.77 39.73 24.24
C LEU A 281 -34.20 40.98 25.03
N PRO A 282 -33.86 41.09 26.33
CA PRO A 282 -34.00 42.34 27.08
C PRO A 282 -33.15 43.46 26.45
N ASP A 283 -33.57 44.71 26.58
CA ASP A 283 -32.84 45.88 26.07
C ASP A 283 -31.37 45.88 26.58
N PRO A 284 -30.37 45.86 25.67
CA PRO A 284 -28.95 45.88 26.02
C PRO A 284 -28.51 47.10 26.83
N GLN A 285 -29.23 48.23 26.76
CA GLN A 285 -28.90 49.46 27.47
C GLN A 285 -29.34 49.43 28.94
N THR A 286 -30.39 48.68 29.28
CA THR A 286 -30.95 48.57 30.63
C THR A 286 -30.36 47.44 31.46
N THR A 287 -29.54 46.57 30.85
CA THR A 287 -28.94 45.38 31.47
C THR A 287 -27.54 45.61 32.05
N LYS A 288 -27.04 46.85 32.07
CA LYS A 288 -25.79 47.23 32.75
C LYS A 288 -25.90 46.99 34.26
N GLY A 289 -25.20 45.97 34.76
CA GLY A 289 -24.99 45.77 36.20
C GLY A 289 -25.94 44.77 36.88
N VAL A 290 -26.75 44.03 36.13
CA VAL A 290 -27.56 42.94 36.70
C VAL A 290 -26.80 41.61 36.58
N ASP A 291 -26.47 40.97 37.72
CA ASP A 291 -25.88 39.61 37.81
C ASP A 291 -26.89 38.50 37.42
N ASN A 292 -27.67 38.74 36.37
CA ASN A 292 -28.71 37.85 35.84
C ASN A 292 -28.17 36.85 34.81
N ALA A 293 -26.85 36.84 34.57
CA ALA A 293 -26.18 35.81 33.80
C ALA A 293 -26.37 34.41 34.41
N SER A 294 -26.86 34.27 35.64
CA SER A 294 -27.09 32.94 36.24
C SER A 294 -28.51 32.38 36.03
N ARG A 295 -29.50 33.18 35.59
CA ARG A 295 -30.94 32.79 35.68
C ARG A 295 -31.73 32.68 34.36
N ILE A 296 -31.27 33.27 33.26
CA ILE A 296 -31.84 33.02 31.90
C ILE A 296 -31.20 31.77 31.25
N HIS A 297 -30.43 31.01 32.02
CA HIS A 297 -29.34 30.18 31.53
C HIS A 297 -29.69 28.73 31.16
N PHE A 298 -30.88 28.22 31.49
CA PHE A 298 -31.16 26.79 31.36
C PHE A 298 -31.75 26.36 30.00
N GLY A 299 -32.36 27.27 29.23
CA GLY A 299 -32.86 27.00 27.87
C GLY A 299 -31.93 27.44 26.72
N LEU A 300 -31.08 28.44 26.95
CA LEU A 300 -30.21 29.07 25.94
C LEU A 300 -28.83 28.40 25.79
N ARG A 301 -28.51 27.38 26.59
CA ARG A 301 -27.19 26.70 26.61
C ARG A 301 -27.10 25.51 25.65
N GLN A 302 -28.17 25.11 24.97
CA GLN A 302 -28.12 24.04 23.99
C GLN A 302 -27.56 24.56 22.67
N SER A 303 -26.26 24.31 22.46
CA SER A 303 -25.58 24.56 21.19
C SER A 303 -26.19 23.67 20.10
N ILE A 304 -26.38 24.25 18.91
CA ILE A 304 -26.80 23.60 17.68
C ILE A 304 -25.71 22.62 17.27
N LEU A 305 -24.48 23.09 17.08
CA LEU A 305 -23.31 22.23 16.89
C LEU A 305 -22.74 21.78 18.25
N PRO A 306 -22.15 20.57 18.36
CA PRO A 306 -21.47 20.17 19.59
C PRO A 306 -20.37 21.15 19.99
N ASN A 307 -20.28 21.47 21.28
CA ASN A 307 -19.28 22.39 21.80
C ASN A 307 -18.12 21.58 22.40
N TYR A 308 -16.96 21.59 21.74
CA TYR A 308 -15.76 20.89 22.18
C TYR A 308 -14.87 21.84 22.99
N LYS A 309 -14.95 21.75 24.31
CA LYS A 309 -14.26 22.63 25.26
C LYS A 309 -12.98 22.02 25.83
N SER A 310 -12.71 20.76 25.53
CA SER A 310 -11.57 20.01 26.07
C SER A 310 -10.95 19.13 25.00
N SER A 311 -9.62 18.99 25.05
CA SER A 311 -8.90 18.08 24.17
C SER A 311 -9.27 16.61 24.36
N TRP A 312 -9.81 16.21 25.52
CA TRP A 312 -10.38 14.87 25.72
C TRP A 312 -11.54 14.53 24.80
N GLN A 313 -12.19 15.55 24.20
CA GLN A 313 -13.31 15.37 23.28
C GLN A 313 -12.85 15.20 21.82
N TYR A 314 -11.54 15.18 21.55
CA TYR A 314 -10.99 15.04 20.21
C TYR A 314 -11.39 13.74 19.50
N PRO A 315 -11.40 12.55 20.14
CA PRO A 315 -11.87 11.32 19.48
C PRO A 315 -13.33 11.40 19.04
N ARG A 316 -14.18 12.07 19.86
CA ARG A 316 -15.59 12.30 19.52
C ARG A 316 -15.70 13.24 18.31
N LEU A 317 -14.88 14.29 18.26
CA LEU A 317 -14.83 15.20 17.13
C LEU A 317 -14.36 14.52 15.83
N VAL A 318 -13.36 13.65 15.92
CA VAL A 318 -12.93 12.82 14.78
C VAL A 318 -14.07 11.92 14.32
N SER A 319 -14.77 11.24 15.24
CA SER A 319 -15.94 10.42 14.89
C SER A 319 -17.08 11.23 14.25
N ASP A 320 -17.34 12.43 14.77
CA ASP A 320 -18.36 13.34 14.23
C ASP A 320 -17.96 13.90 12.85
N PHE A 321 -16.66 13.97 12.54
CA PHE A 321 -16.15 14.34 11.22
C PHE A 321 -16.15 13.15 10.24
N SER A 322 -15.66 11.99 10.66
CA SER A 322 -15.56 10.78 9.83
C SER A 322 -16.91 10.21 9.41
N SER A 323 -18.01 10.62 10.05
CA SER A 323 -19.38 10.27 9.65
C SER A 323 -19.98 11.22 8.61
N ARG A 324 -19.27 12.29 8.23
CA ARG A 324 -19.72 13.29 7.26
C ARG A 324 -19.22 12.97 5.85
N SER A 325 -19.96 13.43 4.84
CA SER A 325 -19.66 13.23 3.44
C SER A 325 -18.67 14.27 2.90
N LEU A 326 -17.70 13.82 2.11
CA LEU A 326 -16.78 14.66 1.35
C LEU A 326 -17.02 14.44 -0.15
N SER A 327 -16.94 15.52 -0.94
CA SER A 327 -17.02 15.42 -2.40
C SER A 327 -15.79 14.72 -2.99
N HIS A 328 -14.63 14.88 -2.34
CA HIS A 328 -13.38 14.18 -2.62
C HIS A 328 -12.78 13.69 -1.29
N GLU A 329 -12.61 12.37 -1.12
CA GLU A 329 -12.03 11.80 0.10
C GLU A 329 -10.61 12.32 0.41
N ALA A 330 -9.86 12.70 -0.63
CA ALA A 330 -8.54 13.33 -0.50
C ALA A 330 -8.57 14.67 0.27
N ASP A 331 -9.72 15.34 0.33
CA ASP A 331 -9.90 16.60 1.06
C ASP A 331 -10.01 16.41 2.58
N SER A 332 -10.14 15.17 3.06
CA SER A 332 -10.42 14.84 4.47
C SER A 332 -9.47 15.54 5.45
N PHE A 333 -8.16 15.56 5.15
CA PHE A 333 -7.20 16.26 6.00
C PHE A 333 -7.37 17.78 5.94
N SER A 334 -7.51 18.36 4.74
CA SER A 334 -7.67 19.81 4.58
C SER A 334 -8.97 20.33 5.20
N ALA A 335 -10.05 19.55 5.11
CA ALA A 335 -11.34 19.86 5.73
C ALA A 335 -11.32 19.80 7.27
N PHE A 336 -10.31 19.14 7.86
CA PHE A 336 -10.13 19.00 9.30
C PHE A 336 -8.92 19.78 9.86
N ALA A 337 -8.02 20.25 9.00
CA ALA A 337 -6.71 20.79 9.39
C ALA A 337 -6.82 21.96 10.37
N GLY A 338 -7.76 22.88 10.15
CA GLY A 338 -8.00 24.02 11.01
C GLY A 338 -8.50 23.63 12.41
N ILE A 339 -9.34 22.60 12.49
CA ILE A 339 -9.77 22.01 13.75
C ILE A 339 -8.55 21.43 14.48
N ALA A 340 -7.74 20.62 13.79
CA ALA A 340 -6.52 20.03 14.36
C ALA A 340 -5.56 21.10 14.91
N VAL A 341 -5.37 22.21 14.19
CA VAL A 341 -4.57 23.36 14.64
C VAL A 341 -5.14 24.03 15.88
N ASN A 342 -6.47 24.06 16.06
CA ASN A 342 -7.07 24.61 17.26
C ASN A 342 -6.85 23.70 18.48
N PHE A 343 -6.94 22.38 18.32
CA PHE A 343 -6.71 21.42 19.41
C PHE A 343 -5.25 21.29 19.83
N SER A 344 -4.30 21.56 18.94
CA SER A 344 -2.88 21.64 19.33
C SER A 344 -2.59 22.81 20.27
N LYS A 345 -3.44 23.84 20.28
CA LYS A 345 -3.35 24.99 21.21
C LYS A 345 -4.02 24.73 22.56
N MET A 346 -4.87 23.71 22.68
CA MET A 346 -5.53 23.34 23.93
C MET A 346 -4.56 22.64 24.92
N LYS A 347 -4.96 22.52 26.19
CA LYS A 347 -4.21 21.77 27.22
C LYS A 347 -5.05 20.63 27.79
N PRO A 348 -4.55 19.38 27.80
CA PRO A 348 -3.32 18.91 27.14
C PRO A 348 -3.40 19.05 25.61
N SER A 349 -2.27 19.34 24.96
CA SER A 349 -2.20 19.59 23.51
C SER A 349 -2.30 18.28 22.73
N ILE A 350 -3.05 18.31 21.63
CA ILE A 350 -3.14 17.19 20.68
C ILE A 350 -2.50 17.63 19.37
N PHE A 351 -1.42 16.97 19.00
CA PHE A 351 -0.75 17.15 17.71
C PHE A 351 -1.25 16.10 16.74
N ASN A 352 -1.18 16.38 15.45
CA ASN A 352 -1.58 15.43 14.43
C ASN A 352 -0.41 15.15 13.50
N LEU A 353 -0.09 13.86 13.32
CA LEU A 353 0.89 13.39 12.36
C LEU A 353 0.14 12.54 11.32
N HIS A 354 0.03 13.03 10.09
CA HIS A 354 -0.79 12.38 9.03
C HIS A 354 -2.22 12.01 9.48
N GLY A 355 -2.85 12.85 10.30
CA GLY A 355 -4.20 12.62 10.82
C GLY A 355 -4.28 11.77 12.10
N ILE A 356 -3.16 11.27 12.61
CA ILE A 356 -3.10 10.52 13.87
C ILE A 356 -2.93 11.49 15.04
N PRO A 357 -3.86 11.54 16.02
CA PRO A 357 -3.72 12.39 17.19
C PRO A 357 -2.72 11.83 18.19
N ILE A 358 -1.75 12.65 18.56
CA ILE A 358 -0.74 12.36 19.56
C ILE A 358 -0.92 13.34 20.72
N GLN A 359 -1.17 12.80 21.91
CA GLN A 359 -1.35 13.57 23.13
C GLN A 359 -0.05 13.54 23.95
N PHE A 360 0.60 14.67 24.13
CA PHE A 360 1.80 14.77 24.97
C PHE A 360 1.43 15.14 26.41
N LYS A 361 2.08 14.48 27.37
CA LYS A 361 1.94 14.79 28.80
C LYS A 361 2.98 15.81 29.24
N ASN A 362 4.19 15.79 28.67
CA ASN A 362 5.31 16.68 29.03
C ASN A 362 6.02 17.23 27.78
N LYS A 363 6.10 18.56 27.67
CA LYS A 363 6.43 19.26 26.42
C LYS A 363 7.90 19.11 25.94
N ALA A 364 8.86 18.79 26.81
CA ALA A 364 10.29 18.94 26.49
C ALA A 364 11.03 17.63 26.15
N GLU A 365 10.90 16.58 26.97
CA GLU A 365 11.59 15.29 26.75
C GLU A 365 10.97 14.49 25.60
N GLU A 366 9.65 14.59 25.42
CA GLU A 366 8.93 13.88 24.34
C GLU A 366 9.15 14.54 22.97
N LEU A 367 9.44 15.85 22.89
CA LEU A 367 9.82 16.52 21.64
C LEU A 367 11.18 16.06 21.11
N ILE A 368 12.15 15.79 21.99
CA ILE A 368 13.47 15.25 21.60
C ILE A 368 13.34 13.83 21.06
N SER A 369 12.48 13.02 21.68
CA SER A 369 12.09 11.69 21.19
C SER A 369 11.35 11.77 19.84
N LEU A 370 10.47 12.77 19.68
CA LEU A 370 9.76 13.03 18.44
C LEU A 370 10.69 13.51 17.33
N ASP A 371 11.67 14.37 17.60
CA ASP A 371 12.67 14.81 16.63
C ASP A 371 13.58 13.65 16.21
N ALA A 372 13.95 12.75 17.12
CA ALA A 372 14.67 11.52 16.78
C ALA A 372 13.81 10.49 16.02
N ALA A 373 12.49 10.49 16.23
CA ALA A 373 11.53 9.68 15.49
C ALA A 373 11.17 10.30 14.12
N LEU A 374 11.11 11.64 14.02
CA LEU A 374 10.94 12.41 12.80
C LEU A 374 12.22 12.34 11.96
N ALA A 375 13.41 12.36 12.56
CA ALA A 375 14.68 12.09 11.89
C ALA A 375 14.75 10.68 11.31
N ARG A 376 14.15 9.69 12.00
CA ARG A 376 13.95 8.33 11.44
C ARG A 376 12.84 8.28 10.38
N GLY A 377 11.82 9.12 10.49
CA GLY A 377 10.78 9.33 9.48
C GLY A 377 11.23 10.19 8.28
N LEU A 378 12.43 10.75 8.33
CA LEU A 378 13.11 11.46 7.24
C LEU A 378 14.06 10.53 6.47
N THR A 379 13.97 9.22 6.66
CA THR A 379 14.81 8.25 5.97
C THR A 379 14.01 7.01 5.57
N LEU A 380 14.25 6.49 4.36
CA LEU A 380 13.73 5.23 3.86
C LEU A 380 14.90 4.25 3.68
N SER A 381 14.83 3.08 4.31
CA SER A 381 15.79 2.00 4.02
C SER A 381 15.38 1.26 2.76
N ILE A 382 16.33 0.84 1.91
CA ILE A 382 16.03 -0.08 0.80
C ILE A 382 15.76 -1.52 1.29
N VAL A 383 16.11 -1.85 2.54
CA VAL A 383 15.84 -3.16 3.14
C VAL A 383 14.37 -3.26 3.51
N GLU A 384 13.69 -4.28 3.01
CA GLU A 384 12.24 -4.46 3.14
C GLU A 384 11.36 -3.32 2.56
N ALA A 385 11.94 -2.35 1.85
CA ALA A 385 11.14 -1.37 1.10
C ALA A 385 10.31 -2.07 0.02
N THR A 386 9.10 -1.57 -0.17
CA THR A 386 8.20 -2.00 -1.24
C THR A 386 8.55 -1.29 -2.54
N ILE A 387 8.03 -1.81 -3.66
CA ILE A 387 8.11 -1.17 -4.97
C ILE A 387 7.50 0.23 -4.89
N VAL A 388 6.37 0.40 -4.19
CA VAL A 388 5.68 1.69 -4.04
C VAL A 388 6.55 2.71 -3.29
N ASP A 389 7.24 2.28 -2.22
CA ASP A 389 8.13 3.17 -1.46
C ASP A 389 9.24 3.73 -2.34
N LEU A 390 9.89 2.87 -3.13
CA LEU A 390 11.03 3.25 -3.95
C LEU A 390 10.62 3.96 -5.25
N ALA A 391 9.50 3.58 -5.87
CA ALA A 391 8.90 4.32 -6.97
C ALA A 391 8.52 5.74 -6.54
N SER A 392 7.97 5.90 -5.33
CA SER A 392 7.68 7.19 -4.72
C SER A 392 8.95 8.01 -4.49
N ALA A 393 10.00 7.41 -3.90
CA ALA A 393 11.27 8.08 -3.68
C ALA A 393 11.94 8.56 -4.99
N LEU A 394 11.88 7.75 -6.05
CA LEU A 394 12.34 8.12 -7.39
C LEU A 394 11.49 9.26 -7.99
N SER A 395 10.16 9.18 -7.88
CA SER A 395 9.24 10.20 -8.43
C SER A 395 9.38 11.56 -7.75
N GLN A 396 9.72 11.56 -6.45
CA GLN A 396 9.91 12.76 -5.65
C GLN A 396 11.32 13.34 -5.74
N GLY A 397 12.22 12.68 -6.49
CA GLY A 397 13.63 13.08 -6.62
C GLY A 397 14.44 12.95 -5.33
N GLN A 398 14.02 12.09 -4.40
CA GLN A 398 14.73 11.80 -3.15
C GLN A 398 15.93 10.87 -3.37
N THR A 399 15.85 10.05 -4.42
CA THR A 399 16.95 9.30 -5.01
C THR A 399 16.77 9.27 -6.53
N ASN A 400 17.72 8.69 -7.25
CA ASN A 400 17.63 8.39 -8.66
C ASN A 400 17.99 6.91 -8.90
N SER A 401 17.68 6.37 -10.07
CA SER A 401 17.82 4.93 -10.35
C SER A 401 19.28 4.48 -10.30
N VAL A 402 20.22 5.35 -10.69
CA VAL A 402 21.67 5.08 -10.57
C VAL A 402 22.07 4.89 -9.11
N ASP A 403 21.71 5.83 -8.23
CA ASP A 403 21.99 5.74 -6.79
C ASP A 403 21.29 4.52 -6.16
N LEU A 404 20.01 4.31 -6.47
CA LEU A 404 19.25 3.15 -5.97
C LEU A 404 19.89 1.82 -6.37
N THR A 405 20.26 1.68 -7.64
CA THR A 405 20.93 0.50 -8.18
C THR A 405 22.29 0.27 -7.52
N ALA A 406 23.06 1.35 -7.30
CA ALA A 406 24.32 1.25 -6.57
C ALA A 406 24.11 0.67 -5.17
N LYS A 407 23.15 1.18 -4.39
CA LYS A 407 22.84 0.66 -3.04
C LYS A 407 22.58 -0.85 -3.03
N HIS A 408 21.78 -1.34 -3.98
CA HIS A 408 21.53 -2.78 -4.13
C HIS A 408 22.81 -3.57 -4.50
N LEU A 409 23.64 -3.05 -5.42
CA LEU A 409 24.93 -3.65 -5.75
C LEU A 409 25.90 -3.70 -4.57
N LEU A 410 25.88 -2.70 -3.67
CA LEU A 410 26.70 -2.72 -2.45
C LEU A 410 26.31 -3.88 -1.53
N ARG A 411 25.01 -4.16 -1.40
CA ARG A 411 24.54 -5.34 -0.67
C ARG A 411 25.01 -6.64 -1.32
N VAL A 412 24.94 -6.74 -2.65
CA VAL A 412 25.46 -7.90 -3.40
C VAL A 412 26.97 -8.07 -3.15
N ALA A 413 27.74 -6.99 -3.30
CA ALA A 413 29.18 -7.00 -3.09
C ALA A 413 29.55 -7.46 -1.67
N LYS A 414 28.84 -6.94 -0.65
CA LYS A 414 29.09 -7.27 0.75
C LYS A 414 28.65 -8.68 1.12
N TYR A 415 27.38 -9.00 0.90
CA TYR A 415 26.75 -10.21 1.43
C TYR A 415 26.82 -11.39 0.47
N ASP A 416 26.59 -11.18 -0.83
CA ASP A 416 26.58 -12.27 -1.80
C ASP A 416 27.99 -12.82 -2.07
N ARG A 417 28.99 -11.93 -2.10
CA ARG A 417 30.37 -12.25 -2.54
C ARG A 417 31.44 -12.30 -1.46
N ARG A 418 31.21 -11.76 -0.26
CA ARG A 418 32.25 -11.63 0.78
C ARG A 418 31.87 -12.17 2.15
N SER A 419 30.96 -11.51 2.86
CA SER A 419 30.77 -11.76 4.29
C SER A 419 29.94 -13.00 4.55
N THR A 420 28.79 -13.12 3.87
CA THR A 420 27.90 -14.27 4.02
C THR A 420 28.04 -15.32 2.94
N ASN A 421 28.65 -14.96 1.80
CA ASN A 421 28.86 -15.79 0.62
C ASN A 421 27.58 -16.50 0.17
N LEU A 422 26.50 -15.73 0.03
CA LEU A 422 25.21 -16.29 -0.37
C LEU A 422 25.22 -16.86 -1.79
N ASN A 423 26.11 -16.38 -2.67
CA ASN A 423 26.27 -16.88 -4.05
C ASN A 423 24.93 -17.01 -4.82
N SER A 424 24.05 -16.03 -4.61
CA SER A 424 22.71 -15.97 -5.18
C SER A 424 22.68 -15.32 -6.55
N ILE A 425 23.63 -14.41 -6.87
CA ILE A 425 23.74 -13.71 -8.15
C ILE A 425 25.14 -13.96 -8.76
N PRO A 426 25.40 -15.17 -9.29
CA PRO A 426 26.72 -15.53 -9.81
C PRO A 426 27.12 -14.76 -11.06
N ILE A 427 26.15 -14.21 -11.82
CA ILE A 427 26.38 -13.39 -13.01
C ILE A 427 25.80 -12.00 -12.79
N ILE A 428 26.66 -10.99 -12.71
CA ILE A 428 26.26 -9.59 -12.56
C ILE A 428 26.17 -8.95 -13.95
N ASN A 429 25.13 -8.16 -14.19
CA ASN A 429 24.97 -7.38 -15.42
C ASN A 429 25.93 -6.20 -15.41
N CYS A 430 26.96 -6.24 -16.25
CA CYS A 430 27.96 -5.15 -16.33
C CYS A 430 27.36 -3.83 -16.86
N ASP A 431 26.24 -3.89 -17.58
CA ASP A 431 25.57 -2.72 -18.18
C ASP A 431 24.43 -2.19 -17.28
N VAL A 432 24.37 -2.63 -16.02
CA VAL A 432 23.28 -2.29 -15.08
C VAL A 432 23.10 -0.78 -14.90
N PHE A 433 24.20 0.00 -14.92
CA PHE A 433 24.13 1.46 -14.80
C PHE A 433 23.65 2.14 -16.08
N ASP A 434 23.79 1.53 -17.25
CA ASP A 434 23.24 2.09 -18.49
C ASP A 434 21.70 2.01 -18.47
N ALA A 435 21.15 0.89 -17.98
CA ALA A 435 19.70 0.75 -17.77
C ALA A 435 19.17 1.74 -16.71
N ALA A 436 19.88 1.89 -15.60
CA ALA A 436 19.53 2.86 -14.56
C ALA A 436 19.61 4.30 -15.09
N GLN A 437 20.62 4.62 -15.88
CA GLN A 437 20.77 5.94 -16.49
C GLN A 437 19.62 6.26 -17.44
N ALA A 438 19.19 5.29 -18.25
CA ALA A 438 18.06 5.44 -19.16
C ALA A 438 16.73 5.71 -18.42
N SER A 439 16.52 5.09 -17.24
CA SER A 439 15.40 5.43 -16.35
C SER A 439 15.48 6.89 -15.89
N ASP A 440 16.66 7.33 -15.46
CA ASP A 440 16.84 8.69 -14.98
C ASP A 440 16.66 9.72 -16.11
N ASP A 441 17.11 9.42 -17.33
CA ASP A 441 16.87 10.25 -18.53
C ASP A 441 15.38 10.44 -18.83
N ARG A 442 14.62 9.34 -18.79
CA ARG A 442 13.16 9.37 -18.92
C ARG A 442 12.51 10.21 -17.83
N ARG A 443 12.88 9.99 -16.57
CA ARG A 443 12.34 10.74 -15.42
C ARG A 443 12.62 12.23 -15.52
N ALA A 444 13.84 12.65 -15.87
CA ALA A 444 14.16 14.07 -16.04
C ALA A 444 13.44 14.71 -17.23
N SER A 445 13.01 13.90 -18.20
CA SER A 445 12.20 14.34 -19.34
C SER A 445 10.70 14.32 -19.07
N GLY A 446 10.26 13.76 -17.93
CA GLY A 446 8.85 13.60 -17.57
C GLY A 446 8.15 12.39 -18.22
N GLU A 447 8.93 11.43 -18.73
CA GLU A 447 8.47 10.29 -19.55
C GLU A 447 8.71 8.93 -18.86
N PHE A 448 8.44 8.81 -17.55
CA PHE A 448 8.60 7.53 -16.86
C PHE A 448 7.60 6.48 -17.36
N LEU A 449 7.99 5.20 -17.38
CA LEU A 449 7.26 4.13 -18.06
C LEU A 449 6.23 3.41 -17.18
N SER A 450 6.55 3.22 -15.90
CA SER A 450 5.72 2.50 -14.94
C SER A 450 6.22 2.68 -13.50
N ASP A 451 5.53 2.06 -12.54
CA ASP A 451 6.00 1.97 -11.15
C ASP A 451 7.27 1.10 -11.01
N LEU A 452 7.61 0.28 -12.02
CA LEU A 452 8.86 -0.47 -12.08
C LEU A 452 10.00 0.29 -12.77
N ASP A 453 9.78 1.51 -13.28
CA ASP A 453 10.83 2.23 -14.00
C ASP A 453 11.99 2.57 -13.06
N GLY A 454 13.20 2.12 -13.35
CA GLY A 454 14.39 2.30 -12.51
C GLY A 454 14.46 1.41 -11.26
N ILE A 455 13.53 0.46 -11.10
CA ILE A 455 13.46 -0.47 -9.96
C ILE A 455 14.39 -1.68 -10.17
N PRO A 456 15.33 -1.99 -9.24
CA PRO A 456 16.24 -3.12 -9.40
C PRO A 456 15.60 -4.49 -9.14
N CYS A 457 15.93 -5.48 -9.97
CA CYS A 457 15.42 -6.85 -9.90
C CYS A 457 16.45 -7.92 -10.32
N THR A 458 16.14 -9.18 -10.10
CA THR A 458 17.00 -10.33 -10.46
C THR A 458 16.25 -11.39 -11.26
N ILE A 459 16.94 -12.12 -12.14
CA ILE A 459 16.32 -13.06 -13.08
C ILE A 459 17.03 -14.42 -13.01
N LYS A 460 16.30 -15.54 -12.92
CA LYS A 460 16.92 -16.88 -12.89
C LYS A 460 17.68 -17.21 -14.17
N ASP A 461 18.74 -18.01 -14.03
CA ASP A 461 19.65 -18.40 -15.12
C ASP A 461 18.98 -19.21 -16.26
N SER A 462 17.72 -19.63 -16.11
CA SER A 462 16.92 -20.29 -17.15
C SER A 462 16.29 -19.32 -18.18
N TYR A 463 16.20 -18.03 -17.87
CA TYR A 463 15.53 -17.04 -18.73
C TYR A 463 16.47 -16.39 -19.74
N LYS A 464 16.18 -16.45 -21.04
CA LYS A 464 16.95 -15.72 -22.04
C LYS A 464 16.95 -14.20 -21.73
N ILE A 465 18.15 -13.62 -21.63
CA ILE A 465 18.37 -12.18 -21.61
C ILE A 465 19.33 -11.87 -22.75
N LYS A 466 18.87 -11.14 -23.76
CA LYS A 466 19.61 -10.91 -25.00
C LYS A 466 21.03 -10.43 -24.73
N GLY A 467 22.01 -11.12 -25.30
CA GLY A 467 23.43 -10.80 -25.18
C GLY A 467 24.13 -11.33 -23.92
N MET A 468 23.38 -11.87 -22.96
CA MET A 468 23.94 -12.55 -21.79
C MET A 468 23.98 -14.07 -22.00
N THR A 469 24.79 -14.77 -21.20
CA THR A 469 24.79 -16.23 -21.14
C THR A 469 23.43 -16.75 -20.67
N VAL A 470 23.04 -17.95 -21.12
CA VAL A 470 21.82 -18.67 -20.74
C VAL A 470 22.11 -20.14 -20.44
N ALA A 471 22.89 -20.37 -19.38
CA ALA A 471 23.49 -21.68 -19.09
C ALA A 471 22.55 -22.67 -18.37
N ALA A 472 21.45 -22.20 -17.79
CA ALA A 472 20.61 -22.97 -16.87
C ALA A 472 21.43 -23.67 -15.76
N GLY A 473 22.50 -23.01 -15.26
CA GLY A 473 23.41 -23.60 -14.28
C GLY A 473 24.22 -24.82 -14.76
N SER A 474 24.13 -25.20 -16.03
CA SER A 474 24.80 -26.38 -16.60
C SER A 474 26.17 -26.03 -17.18
N PRO A 475 27.22 -26.83 -16.91
CA PRO A 475 28.52 -26.69 -17.57
C PRO A 475 28.45 -26.81 -19.10
N ALA A 476 27.53 -27.62 -19.64
CA ALA A 476 27.34 -27.80 -21.09
C ALA A 476 26.98 -26.50 -21.82
N PHE A 477 26.29 -25.58 -21.13
CA PHE A 477 25.75 -24.35 -21.70
C PHE A 477 26.40 -23.08 -21.12
N GLN A 478 27.51 -23.20 -20.39
CA GLN A 478 28.16 -22.08 -19.68
C GLN A 478 28.57 -20.90 -20.58
N HIS A 479 28.68 -21.13 -21.90
CA HIS A 479 29.02 -20.13 -22.91
C HIS A 479 27.87 -19.82 -23.88
N LEU A 480 26.70 -20.46 -23.72
CA LEU A 480 25.57 -20.27 -24.63
C LEU A 480 25.02 -18.85 -24.48
N ILE A 481 24.98 -18.07 -25.56
CA ILE A 481 24.50 -16.69 -25.52
C ILE A 481 23.05 -16.60 -26.01
N ALA A 482 22.21 -15.90 -25.26
CA ALA A 482 20.82 -15.67 -25.65
C ALA A 482 20.70 -14.67 -26.81
N ASN A 483 19.99 -15.06 -27.87
CA ASN A 483 19.77 -14.22 -29.06
C ASN A 483 18.65 -13.16 -28.91
N GLU A 484 17.75 -13.35 -27.95
CA GLU A 484 16.59 -12.51 -27.67
C GLU A 484 16.26 -12.53 -26.17
N ASP A 485 15.35 -11.67 -25.73
CA ASP A 485 14.81 -11.71 -24.37
C ASP A 485 13.66 -12.73 -24.29
N ALA A 486 13.57 -13.43 -23.16
CA ALA A 486 12.36 -14.17 -22.79
C ALA A 486 11.18 -13.20 -22.68
N PHE A 487 9.94 -13.67 -22.86
CA PHE A 487 8.76 -12.80 -22.87
C PHE A 487 8.64 -11.95 -21.60
N THR A 488 8.84 -12.55 -20.42
CA THR A 488 8.77 -11.81 -19.15
C THR A 488 9.93 -10.83 -18.99
N VAL A 489 11.13 -11.17 -19.47
CA VAL A 489 12.30 -10.26 -19.49
C VAL A 489 12.04 -9.06 -20.40
N GLU A 490 11.45 -9.29 -21.57
CA GLU A 490 11.01 -8.24 -22.50
C GLU A 490 10.03 -7.28 -21.80
N LYS A 491 8.99 -7.80 -21.13
CA LYS A 491 8.02 -6.98 -20.37
C LYS A 491 8.66 -6.21 -19.21
N ILE A 492 9.59 -6.82 -18.48
CA ILE A 492 10.32 -6.19 -17.36
C ILE A 492 11.23 -5.06 -17.87
N LYS A 493 11.91 -5.24 -19.01
CA LYS A 493 12.71 -4.18 -19.63
C LYS A 493 11.83 -3.05 -20.18
N GLU A 494 10.70 -3.39 -20.81
CA GLU A 494 9.71 -2.41 -21.32
C GLU A 494 9.09 -1.57 -20.20
N SER A 495 8.97 -2.11 -18.97
CA SER A 495 8.49 -1.34 -17.82
C SER A 495 9.55 -0.40 -17.24
N GLY A 496 10.81 -0.50 -17.70
CA GLY A 496 11.95 0.30 -17.25
C GLY A 496 12.71 -0.28 -16.06
N ALA A 497 12.42 -1.50 -15.62
CA ALA A 497 13.11 -2.11 -14.49
C ALA A 497 14.59 -2.40 -14.81
N VAL A 498 15.44 -2.37 -13.78
CA VAL A 498 16.88 -2.54 -13.89
C VAL A 498 17.25 -3.96 -13.46
N ILE A 499 17.75 -4.77 -14.38
CA ILE A 499 18.17 -6.16 -14.08
C ILE A 499 19.60 -6.13 -13.55
N ILE A 500 19.78 -6.49 -12.28
CA ILE A 500 21.09 -6.54 -11.61
C ILE A 500 21.95 -7.68 -12.15
N GLY A 501 21.34 -8.82 -12.46
CA GLY A 501 22.08 -10.01 -12.85
C GLY A 501 21.22 -11.26 -12.90
N ARG A 502 21.88 -12.39 -13.18
CA ARG A 502 21.26 -13.71 -13.24
C ARG A 502 21.47 -14.46 -11.93
N THR A 503 20.43 -15.15 -11.45
CA THR A 503 20.46 -15.84 -10.16
C THR A 503 20.77 -17.31 -10.29
N ASN A 504 21.45 -17.85 -9.28
CA ASN A 504 21.94 -19.24 -9.24
C ASN A 504 20.83 -20.29 -9.30
N MET A 505 21.18 -21.47 -9.83
CA MET A 505 20.32 -22.65 -9.96
C MET A 505 21.17 -23.92 -10.24
N PRO A 506 20.67 -25.13 -9.91
CA PRO A 506 21.29 -26.38 -10.35
C PRO A 506 21.19 -26.57 -11.87
N PRO A 507 22.02 -27.45 -12.47
CA PRO A 507 22.00 -27.72 -13.90
C PRO A 507 20.60 -28.09 -14.40
N MET A 508 20.17 -27.42 -15.47
CA MET A 508 18.90 -27.63 -16.17
C MET A 508 17.65 -27.49 -15.30
N ALA A 509 17.76 -26.86 -14.12
CA ALA A 509 16.73 -26.89 -13.08
C ALA A 509 16.36 -28.31 -12.57
N ALA A 510 17.12 -29.35 -12.93
CA ALA A 510 16.82 -30.76 -12.69
C ALA A 510 17.11 -31.21 -11.25
N GLY A 511 16.74 -30.38 -10.26
CA GLY A 511 17.02 -30.61 -8.85
C GLY A 511 16.62 -29.43 -7.97
N GLY A 512 17.33 -29.27 -6.85
CA GLY A 512 17.13 -28.14 -5.94
C GLY A 512 18.43 -27.49 -5.48
N MET A 513 19.22 -28.21 -4.69
CA MET A 513 20.40 -27.66 -4.02
C MET A 513 21.71 -28.34 -4.45
N GLN A 514 21.68 -29.17 -5.49
CA GLN A 514 22.87 -29.63 -6.18
C GLN A 514 23.64 -28.43 -6.75
N ARG A 515 24.96 -28.56 -6.83
CA ARG A 515 25.82 -27.51 -7.39
C ARG A 515 25.92 -27.63 -8.90
N GLY A 516 25.71 -26.50 -9.58
CA GLY A 516 25.96 -26.35 -11.02
C GLY A 516 27.31 -25.70 -11.31
N VAL A 517 27.45 -25.16 -12.52
CA VAL A 517 28.66 -24.44 -12.95
C VAL A 517 28.99 -23.24 -12.06
N TYR A 518 27.98 -22.67 -11.40
CA TYR A 518 28.10 -21.53 -10.49
C TYR A 518 28.00 -21.91 -9.01
N GLY A 519 28.12 -23.19 -8.65
CA GLY A 519 27.87 -23.64 -7.28
C GLY A 519 26.38 -23.70 -6.93
N ARG A 520 26.00 -23.22 -5.74
CA ARG A 520 24.59 -23.05 -5.30
C ARG A 520 24.45 -21.80 -4.43
N ALA A 521 23.21 -21.33 -4.24
CA ALA A 521 22.91 -20.26 -3.30
C ALA A 521 22.73 -20.77 -1.85
N GLU A 522 23.17 -19.99 -0.86
CA GLU A 522 23.04 -20.28 0.57
C GLU A 522 21.93 -19.45 1.24
N SER A 523 21.45 -19.90 2.40
CA SER A 523 20.30 -19.29 3.07
C SER A 523 20.67 -17.96 3.77
N PRO A 524 19.95 -16.85 3.51
CA PRO A 524 20.14 -15.60 4.24
C PRO A 524 19.57 -15.65 5.67
N TYR A 525 18.77 -16.67 6.03
CA TYR A 525 18.20 -16.81 7.37
C TYR A 525 19.11 -17.58 8.33
N ASN A 526 19.58 -18.75 7.92
CA ASN A 526 20.42 -19.62 8.75
C ASN A 526 21.38 -20.45 7.89
N ALA A 527 22.68 -20.34 8.16
CA ALA A 527 23.75 -21.03 7.43
C ALA A 527 23.71 -22.56 7.58
N GLU A 528 23.08 -23.08 8.62
CA GLU A 528 22.98 -24.52 8.89
C GLU A 528 21.92 -25.23 8.02
N TYR A 529 21.09 -24.46 7.30
CA TYR A 529 19.93 -24.97 6.57
C TYR A 529 19.93 -24.50 5.11
N LEU A 530 19.34 -25.32 4.24
CA LEU A 530 19.26 -25.06 2.81
C LEU A 530 18.28 -23.92 2.50
N SER A 531 18.63 -23.10 1.51
CA SER A 531 17.77 -22.03 1.00
C SER A 531 16.56 -22.53 0.18
N ALA A 532 16.49 -23.83 -0.11
CA ALA A 532 15.34 -24.49 -0.74
C ALA A 532 15.37 -25.99 -0.44
N ALA A 533 14.32 -26.72 -0.84
CA ALA A 533 14.32 -28.18 -0.80
C ALA A 533 15.40 -28.77 -1.71
N PHE A 534 16.03 -29.85 -1.24
CA PHE A 534 17.21 -30.40 -1.91
C PHE A 534 16.91 -30.96 -3.29
N ALA A 535 15.78 -31.66 -3.46
CA ALA A 535 15.43 -32.33 -4.71
C ALA A 535 14.60 -31.47 -5.68
N SER A 536 13.81 -30.49 -5.21
CA SER A 536 13.15 -29.52 -6.10
C SER A 536 13.07 -28.13 -5.47
N GLY A 537 14.09 -27.34 -5.76
CA GLY A 537 14.33 -26.01 -5.20
C GLY A 537 15.18 -25.13 -6.11
N SER A 538 15.09 -25.33 -7.43
CA SER A 538 16.10 -24.81 -8.37
C SER A 538 16.13 -23.29 -8.48
N SER A 539 15.10 -22.55 -8.05
CA SER A 539 15.13 -21.07 -8.00
C SER A 539 15.78 -20.54 -6.71
N ASN A 540 16.77 -21.26 -6.17
CA ASN A 540 17.43 -20.95 -4.90
C ASN A 540 18.06 -19.54 -4.89
N GLY A 541 18.73 -19.11 -5.96
CA GLY A 541 19.32 -17.77 -6.05
C GLY A 541 18.27 -16.67 -6.15
N SER A 542 17.16 -16.91 -6.85
CA SER A 542 16.06 -15.94 -7.00
C SER A 542 15.43 -15.62 -5.65
N ALA A 543 15.13 -16.65 -4.85
CA ALA A 543 14.56 -16.45 -3.53
C ALA A 543 15.57 -15.85 -2.53
N ALA A 544 16.81 -16.37 -2.48
CA ALA A 544 17.84 -15.84 -1.58
C ALA A 544 18.13 -14.35 -1.83
N SER A 545 18.29 -13.96 -3.11
CA SER A 545 18.56 -12.56 -3.48
C SER A 545 17.39 -11.61 -3.18
N THR A 546 16.15 -12.06 -3.42
CA THR A 546 14.94 -11.26 -3.12
C THR A 546 14.76 -11.07 -1.60
N ALA A 547 14.98 -12.13 -0.82
CA ALA A 547 14.87 -12.06 0.64
C ALA A 547 15.98 -11.21 1.27
N ALA A 548 17.19 -11.23 0.72
CA ALA A 548 18.31 -10.40 1.14
C ALA A 548 18.22 -8.94 0.66
N SER A 549 17.13 -8.53 0.00
CA SER A 549 16.94 -7.20 -0.60
C SER A 549 18.06 -6.82 -1.59
N PHE A 550 18.59 -7.80 -2.34
CA PHE A 550 19.50 -7.51 -3.46
C PHE A 550 18.76 -6.97 -4.67
N GLY A 551 17.49 -7.35 -4.85
CA GLY A 551 16.53 -6.68 -5.73
C GLY A 551 15.16 -6.64 -5.05
N LEU A 552 14.21 -5.90 -5.61
CA LEU A 552 12.86 -5.82 -5.03
C LEU A 552 12.01 -7.03 -5.35
N PHE A 553 12.25 -7.64 -6.51
CA PHE A 553 11.67 -8.91 -6.89
C PHE A 553 12.67 -9.76 -7.67
N GLY A 554 12.40 -11.05 -7.70
CA GLY A 554 13.16 -12.04 -8.44
C GLY A 554 12.26 -12.87 -9.35
N MET A 555 12.73 -13.25 -10.53
CA MET A 555 12.02 -14.16 -11.42
C MET A 555 12.59 -15.58 -11.29
N GLY A 556 11.83 -16.50 -10.70
CA GLY A 556 12.10 -17.92 -10.61
C GLY A 556 11.28 -18.74 -11.60
N GLU A 557 11.37 -20.07 -11.56
CA GLU A 557 10.62 -20.98 -12.44
C GLU A 557 10.33 -22.30 -11.71
N GLU A 558 9.19 -22.92 -11.98
CA GLU A 558 8.76 -24.14 -11.31
C GLU A 558 8.30 -25.26 -12.25
N THR A 559 8.87 -26.44 -12.05
CA THR A 559 8.47 -27.72 -12.66
C THR A 559 7.78 -28.67 -11.68
N ILE A 560 8.24 -28.73 -10.42
CA ILE A 560 7.64 -29.52 -9.33
C ILE A 560 7.31 -28.59 -8.14
N SER A 561 8.35 -28.11 -7.47
CA SER A 561 8.27 -27.14 -6.36
C SER A 561 9.40 -26.09 -6.39
N SER A 562 10.07 -25.94 -7.53
CA SER A 562 11.24 -25.09 -7.71
C SER A 562 11.01 -23.58 -7.56
N GLY A 563 9.77 -23.12 -7.43
CA GLY A 563 9.42 -21.74 -7.08
C GLY A 563 8.93 -21.64 -5.63
N ARG A 564 7.95 -22.48 -5.26
CA ARG A 564 7.34 -22.47 -3.93
C ARG A 564 8.33 -22.86 -2.83
N SER A 565 9.19 -23.84 -3.08
CA SER A 565 10.14 -24.33 -2.08
C SER A 565 11.19 -23.26 -1.70
N PRO A 566 11.91 -22.64 -2.66
CA PRO A 566 12.79 -21.52 -2.33
C PRO A 566 12.06 -20.35 -1.66
N ALA A 567 10.85 -20.01 -2.12
CA ALA A 567 10.08 -18.93 -1.51
C ALA A 567 9.72 -19.21 -0.05
N SER A 568 9.33 -20.46 0.26
CA SER A 568 9.03 -20.88 1.63
C SER A 568 10.24 -20.76 2.54
N ASN A 569 11.41 -21.27 2.11
CA ASN A 569 12.65 -21.23 2.89
C ASN A 569 13.28 -19.84 2.99
N ASN A 570 12.73 -18.84 2.28
CA ASN A 570 13.18 -17.45 2.30
C ASN A 570 12.07 -16.46 2.71
N GLY A 571 10.91 -16.95 3.16
CA GLY A 571 9.80 -16.14 3.65
C GLY A 571 9.24 -15.16 2.63
N LEU A 572 9.12 -15.58 1.36
CA LEU A 572 8.69 -14.74 0.24
C LEU A 572 7.28 -15.09 -0.24
N VAL A 573 6.64 -14.14 -0.92
CA VAL A 573 5.45 -14.42 -1.72
C VAL A 573 5.87 -15.05 -3.05
N ALA A 574 5.19 -16.13 -3.44
CA ALA A 574 5.41 -16.79 -4.73
C ALA A 574 4.10 -17.17 -5.40
N TYR A 575 4.04 -16.95 -6.71
CA TYR A 575 2.87 -17.26 -7.52
C TYR A 575 3.19 -18.27 -8.61
N THR A 576 2.48 -19.40 -8.60
CA THR A 576 2.53 -20.40 -9.68
C THR A 576 1.21 -20.33 -10.45
N PRO A 577 1.18 -19.75 -11.66
CA PRO A 577 -0.06 -19.50 -12.38
C PRO A 577 -0.71 -20.77 -12.92
N SER A 578 -1.98 -20.62 -13.29
CA SER A 578 -2.66 -21.54 -14.21
C SER A 578 -1.95 -21.60 -15.56
N ARG A 579 -2.12 -22.73 -16.28
CA ARG A 579 -1.45 -23.00 -17.55
C ARG A 579 -1.68 -21.88 -18.57
N GLY A 580 -0.59 -21.38 -19.16
CA GLY A 580 -0.63 -20.38 -20.23
C GLY A 580 -1.01 -18.97 -19.81
N LEU A 581 -1.21 -18.68 -18.51
CA LEU A 581 -1.53 -17.33 -18.06
C LEU A 581 -0.33 -16.38 -18.15
N ILE A 582 0.88 -16.89 -17.90
CA ILE A 582 2.13 -16.17 -18.14
C ILE A 582 2.96 -17.00 -19.13
N SER A 583 3.41 -16.36 -20.21
CA SER A 583 4.22 -17.00 -21.24
C SER A 583 5.56 -17.47 -20.68
N ILE A 584 5.95 -18.70 -21.03
CA ILE A 584 7.27 -19.27 -20.74
C ILE A 584 8.22 -19.16 -21.95
N ARG A 585 7.86 -18.39 -22.98
CA ARG A 585 8.69 -18.23 -24.18
C ARG A 585 10.06 -17.66 -23.81
N GLY A 586 11.11 -18.39 -24.17
CA GLY A 586 12.49 -18.03 -23.90
C GLY A 586 13.00 -18.48 -22.53
N ASN A 587 12.25 -19.32 -21.82
CA ASN A 587 12.74 -20.08 -20.68
C ASN A 587 13.27 -21.44 -21.12
N TRP A 588 14.33 -21.91 -20.49
CA TRP A 588 14.79 -23.30 -20.61
C TRP A 588 13.72 -24.25 -20.06
N PRO A 589 13.14 -25.15 -20.88
CA PRO A 589 12.17 -26.12 -20.38
C PRO A 589 12.86 -27.21 -19.57
N LEU A 590 12.14 -27.84 -18.65
CA LEU A 590 12.53 -29.07 -17.97
C LEU A 590 11.47 -30.15 -18.20
N PHE A 591 10.30 -30.07 -17.57
CA PHE A 591 9.16 -30.92 -17.93
C PHE A 591 8.11 -30.03 -18.58
N PRO A 592 8.01 -30.02 -19.92
CA PRO A 592 7.20 -29.01 -20.64
C PRO A 592 5.72 -29.02 -20.25
N THR A 593 5.20 -30.16 -19.77
CA THR A 593 3.83 -30.28 -19.26
C THR A 593 3.61 -29.59 -17.91
N CYS A 594 4.65 -29.16 -17.23
CA CYS A 594 4.64 -28.70 -15.84
C CYS A 594 5.20 -27.28 -15.68
N ASP A 595 6.14 -26.90 -16.54
CA ASP A 595 6.94 -25.68 -16.41
C ASP A 595 6.09 -24.41 -16.40
N THR A 596 6.39 -23.54 -15.44
CA THR A 596 5.83 -22.19 -15.36
C THR A 596 6.83 -21.21 -14.78
N VAL A 597 6.80 -19.96 -15.25
CA VAL A 597 7.47 -18.85 -14.58
C VAL A 597 6.86 -18.61 -13.19
N VAL A 598 7.69 -18.18 -12.24
CA VAL A 598 7.29 -17.90 -10.86
C VAL A 598 7.95 -16.61 -10.37
N PRO A 599 7.21 -15.50 -10.28
CA PRO A 599 7.72 -14.31 -9.60
C PRO A 599 7.86 -14.56 -8.08
N HIS A 600 8.90 -13.96 -7.49
CA HIS A 600 9.15 -13.89 -6.06
C HIS A 600 9.16 -12.43 -5.62
N THR A 601 8.36 -12.10 -4.60
CA THR A 601 8.30 -10.77 -3.97
C THR A 601 8.28 -10.90 -2.46
N ARG A 602 8.52 -9.80 -1.74
CA ARG A 602 8.42 -9.80 -0.26
C ARG A 602 6.99 -9.60 0.24
N THR A 603 6.14 -8.99 -0.57
CA THR A 603 4.74 -8.71 -0.25
C THR A 603 3.80 -9.07 -1.41
N VAL A 604 2.51 -9.28 -1.13
CA VAL A 604 1.48 -9.48 -2.16
C VAL A 604 1.24 -8.18 -2.95
N GLU A 605 1.40 -7.01 -2.34
CA GLU A 605 1.26 -5.72 -3.04
C GLU A 605 2.36 -5.51 -4.09
N ASP A 606 3.61 -5.91 -3.79
CA ASP A 606 4.69 -5.94 -4.79
C ASP A 606 4.40 -6.95 -5.92
N MET A 607 3.82 -8.10 -5.56
CA MET A 607 3.39 -9.11 -6.54
C MET A 607 2.37 -8.53 -7.52
N PHE A 608 1.38 -7.77 -7.04
CA PHE A 608 0.39 -7.12 -7.90
C PHE A 608 1.03 -6.15 -8.90
N THR A 609 1.97 -5.33 -8.43
CA THR A 609 2.68 -4.38 -9.30
C THR A 609 3.47 -5.09 -10.40
N LEU A 610 4.13 -6.20 -10.05
CA LEU A 610 4.85 -7.01 -11.03
C LEU A 610 3.91 -7.72 -12.02
N LEU A 611 2.79 -8.28 -11.54
CA LEU A 611 1.84 -9.01 -12.40
C LEU A 611 1.10 -8.09 -13.37
N ASP A 612 0.86 -6.83 -13.02
CA ASP A 612 0.31 -5.84 -13.95
C ASP A 612 1.17 -5.68 -15.22
N VAL A 613 2.49 -5.90 -15.09
CA VAL A 613 3.48 -5.88 -16.17
C VAL A 613 3.60 -7.23 -16.88
N ILE A 614 3.85 -8.33 -16.14
CA ILE A 614 4.28 -9.59 -16.77
C ILE A 614 3.12 -10.49 -17.25
N VAL A 615 1.90 -10.32 -16.74
CA VAL A 615 0.74 -11.13 -17.16
C VAL A 615 0.12 -10.53 -18.41
N ALA A 616 0.79 -10.63 -19.55
CA ALA A 616 0.32 -10.05 -20.81
C ALA A 616 0.14 -11.12 -21.89
N LYS A 617 -0.68 -10.81 -22.91
CA LYS A 617 -0.84 -11.69 -24.06
C LYS A 617 0.47 -11.72 -24.87
N ASP A 618 0.94 -12.92 -25.17
CA ASP A 618 2.07 -13.17 -26.08
C ASP A 618 1.52 -13.80 -27.37
N GLU A 619 1.60 -13.08 -28.49
CA GLU A 619 1.11 -13.60 -29.78
C GLU A 619 2.04 -14.68 -30.35
N LYS A 620 3.29 -14.78 -29.85
CA LYS A 620 4.24 -15.83 -30.23
C LYS A 620 4.07 -17.02 -29.29
N THR A 621 3.84 -18.21 -29.85
CA THR A 621 3.68 -19.45 -29.08
C THR A 621 4.85 -20.41 -29.22
N ALA A 622 5.78 -20.16 -30.16
CA ALA A 622 6.98 -20.97 -30.31
C ALA A 622 7.84 -20.90 -29.03
N GLY A 623 8.25 -22.06 -28.52
CA GLY A 623 8.96 -22.17 -27.24
C GLY A 623 8.05 -22.14 -26.00
N ASP A 624 6.73 -22.07 -26.15
CA ASP A 624 5.76 -22.20 -25.07
C ASP A 624 4.91 -23.46 -25.28
N PHE A 625 5.21 -24.51 -24.51
CA PHE A 625 4.64 -25.84 -24.77
C PHE A 625 3.11 -25.86 -24.74
N TRP A 626 2.51 -25.29 -23.69
CA TRP A 626 1.06 -25.33 -23.48
C TRP A 626 0.29 -24.41 -24.42
N ARG A 627 0.84 -23.25 -24.78
CA ARG A 627 0.22 -22.35 -25.76
C ARG A 627 0.44 -22.80 -27.21
N GLY A 628 1.50 -23.56 -27.47
CA GLY A 628 1.84 -24.07 -28.81
C GLY A 628 1.14 -25.38 -29.20
N GLN A 629 0.76 -26.22 -28.24
CA GLN A 629 0.10 -27.50 -28.53
C GLN A 629 -1.33 -27.32 -29.08
N PRO A 630 -1.80 -28.19 -30.00
CA PRO A 630 -3.11 -28.05 -30.65
C PRO A 630 -4.26 -28.85 -30.00
N PHE A 631 -4.02 -29.58 -28.91
CA PHE A 631 -4.92 -30.63 -28.40
C PHE A 631 -5.89 -30.15 -27.30
N VAL A 632 -5.46 -29.17 -26.50
CA VAL A 632 -6.20 -28.59 -25.38
C VAL A 632 -6.33 -27.09 -25.60
N LYS A 633 -7.56 -26.57 -25.56
CA LYS A 633 -7.80 -25.13 -25.68
C LYS A 633 -7.64 -24.45 -24.32
N LEU A 634 -6.72 -23.50 -24.23
CA LEU A 634 -6.53 -22.64 -23.05
C LEU A 634 -7.40 -21.38 -23.16
N PRO A 635 -7.81 -20.78 -22.03
CA PRO A 635 -8.49 -19.49 -22.04
C PRO A 635 -7.56 -18.37 -22.48
N ASP A 636 -8.13 -17.29 -23.01
CA ASP A 636 -7.37 -16.08 -23.34
C ASP A 636 -6.91 -15.40 -22.05
N VAL A 637 -5.66 -14.94 -22.01
CA VAL A 637 -5.08 -14.28 -20.83
C VAL A 637 -5.94 -13.09 -20.37
N ASN A 638 -6.46 -12.28 -21.30
CA ASN A 638 -7.29 -11.11 -20.99
C ASN A 638 -8.68 -11.47 -20.46
N SER A 639 -9.12 -12.72 -20.62
CA SER A 639 -10.37 -13.19 -20.01
C SER A 639 -10.22 -13.53 -18.52
N ILE A 640 -8.99 -13.77 -18.06
CA ILE A 640 -8.68 -14.15 -16.68
C ILE A 640 -8.05 -12.99 -15.89
N ARG A 641 -7.04 -12.30 -16.45
CA ARG A 641 -6.36 -11.21 -15.73
C ARG A 641 -7.33 -10.07 -15.41
N PRO A 642 -7.26 -9.47 -14.21
CA PRO A 642 -8.01 -8.26 -13.92
C PRO A 642 -7.42 -7.08 -14.71
N LYS A 643 -8.15 -5.96 -14.75
CA LYS A 643 -7.63 -4.70 -15.31
C LYS A 643 -6.34 -4.24 -14.63
N SER A 644 -6.31 -4.40 -13.31
CA SER A 644 -5.11 -4.29 -12.48
C SER A 644 -5.24 -5.28 -11.32
N PHE A 645 -4.14 -5.94 -10.97
CA PHE A 645 -4.07 -6.88 -9.84
C PHE A 645 -4.29 -6.18 -8.49
N HIS A 646 -3.99 -4.88 -8.38
CA HIS A 646 -4.29 -4.09 -7.18
C HIS A 646 -5.80 -4.01 -6.86
N ASN A 647 -6.68 -4.24 -7.85
CA ASN A 647 -8.13 -4.35 -7.60
C ASN A 647 -8.52 -5.61 -6.81
N LEU A 648 -7.58 -6.52 -6.57
CA LEU A 648 -7.78 -7.74 -5.78
C LEU A 648 -7.49 -7.53 -4.28
N SER A 649 -7.05 -6.33 -3.87
CA SER A 649 -6.71 -5.95 -2.49
C SER A 649 -7.92 -5.90 -1.55
N THR A 650 -8.52 -7.06 -1.24
CA THR A 650 -9.76 -7.17 -0.46
C THR A 650 -9.48 -7.79 0.91
N ALA A 651 -9.40 -6.97 1.96
CA ALA A 651 -9.11 -7.43 3.32
C ALA A 651 -10.15 -8.43 3.90
N LYS A 652 -11.40 -8.40 3.39
CA LYS A 652 -12.49 -9.29 3.83
C LYS A 652 -12.71 -10.50 2.92
N ALA A 653 -11.76 -10.81 2.04
CA ALA A 653 -11.95 -11.87 1.03
C ALA A 653 -12.18 -13.28 1.61
N LEU A 654 -11.69 -13.53 2.83
CA LEU A 654 -11.81 -14.81 3.52
C LEU A 654 -13.11 -14.93 4.34
N THR A 655 -13.89 -13.86 4.49
CA THR A 655 -15.13 -13.89 5.28
C THR A 655 -16.16 -14.84 4.65
N GLY A 656 -16.59 -15.84 5.43
CA GLY A 656 -17.56 -16.85 5.01
C GLY A 656 -16.98 -17.95 4.12
N LYS A 657 -15.66 -17.97 3.88
CA LYS A 657 -15.00 -18.95 3.01
C LYS A 657 -14.76 -20.27 3.73
N LYS A 658 -14.93 -21.38 3.02
CA LYS A 658 -14.63 -22.73 3.50
C LYS A 658 -13.31 -23.20 2.93
N ILE A 659 -12.35 -23.40 3.82
CA ILE A 659 -10.97 -23.70 3.46
C ILE A 659 -10.64 -25.13 3.88
N GLY A 660 -10.23 -25.96 2.93
CA GLY A 660 -9.72 -27.30 3.22
C GLY A 660 -8.25 -27.26 3.65
N VAL A 661 -7.87 -28.08 4.61
CA VAL A 661 -6.46 -28.36 4.93
C VAL A 661 -6.20 -29.87 4.88
N PRO A 662 -5.28 -30.35 4.02
CA PRO A 662 -4.91 -31.76 3.98
C PRO A 662 -4.35 -32.25 5.31
N LYS A 663 -4.98 -33.25 5.93
CA LYS A 663 -4.52 -33.85 7.20
C LYS A 663 -3.06 -34.26 7.15
N MET A 664 -2.62 -34.82 6.02
CA MET A 664 -1.24 -35.27 5.80
C MET A 664 -0.19 -34.16 5.94
N TYR A 665 -0.57 -32.88 5.75
CA TYR A 665 0.36 -31.74 5.80
C TYR A 665 0.31 -30.97 7.12
N ILE A 666 -0.36 -31.51 8.14
CA ILE A 666 -0.48 -30.90 9.47
C ILE A 666 -0.22 -31.90 10.61
N GLY A 667 0.45 -33.02 10.29
CA GLY A 667 0.79 -34.09 11.24
C GLY A 667 -0.30 -35.15 11.42
N GLY A 668 -1.39 -35.07 10.65
CA GLY A 668 -2.42 -36.11 10.56
C GLY A 668 -2.11 -37.15 9.48
N THR A 669 -3.06 -38.06 9.27
CA THR A 669 -2.96 -39.14 8.25
C THR A 669 -4.12 -39.02 7.27
N ASP A 670 -3.82 -39.22 5.99
CA ASP A 670 -4.87 -39.39 4.96
C ASP A 670 -5.62 -40.70 5.20
N SER A 671 -6.93 -40.71 4.90
CA SER A 671 -7.75 -41.91 5.07
C SER A 671 -7.48 -42.98 4.01
N ASP A 672 -6.84 -42.64 2.88
CA ASP A 672 -6.30 -43.63 1.95
C ASP A 672 -5.03 -44.29 2.54
N PRO A 673 -5.06 -45.61 2.84
CA PRO A 673 -3.91 -46.30 3.44
C PRO A 673 -2.71 -46.41 2.49
N THR A 674 -2.88 -46.08 1.21
CA THR A 674 -1.80 -46.06 0.20
C THR A 674 -1.16 -44.67 0.05
N ALA A 675 -1.67 -43.65 0.73
CA ALA A 675 -1.07 -42.32 0.72
C ALA A 675 0.33 -42.35 1.34
N ARG A 676 1.30 -41.72 0.68
CA ARG A 676 2.66 -41.62 1.18
C ARG A 676 2.70 -40.84 2.49
N LYS A 677 3.41 -41.37 3.48
CA LYS A 677 3.64 -40.66 4.75
C LYS A 677 4.45 -39.39 4.50
N VAL A 678 4.02 -38.29 5.09
CA VAL A 678 4.70 -36.99 5.03
C VAL A 678 5.37 -36.70 6.36
N HIS A 679 6.61 -36.19 6.33
CA HIS A 679 7.29 -35.71 7.52
C HIS A 679 6.88 -34.26 7.81
N MET A 680 6.45 -33.99 9.04
CA MET A 680 6.13 -32.65 9.53
C MET A 680 6.90 -32.38 10.82
N ARG A 681 7.70 -31.32 10.82
CA ARG A 681 8.41 -30.83 12.00
C ARG A 681 7.44 -30.17 12.97
N GLN A 682 7.66 -30.35 14.27
CA GLN A 682 6.76 -29.80 15.30
C GLN A 682 6.61 -28.27 15.21
N SER A 683 7.70 -27.53 14.98
CA SER A 683 7.62 -26.06 14.86
C SER A 683 6.87 -25.59 13.60
N VAL A 684 6.81 -26.40 12.53
CA VAL A 684 5.95 -26.12 11.37
C VAL A 684 4.47 -26.31 11.73
N ILE A 685 4.15 -27.37 12.48
CA ILE A 685 2.79 -27.61 12.98
C ILE A 685 2.35 -26.47 13.90
N ASP A 686 3.26 -25.93 14.72
CA ASP A 686 2.97 -24.80 15.60
C ASP A 686 2.68 -23.51 14.81
N LEU A 687 3.45 -23.24 13.75
CA LEU A 687 3.17 -22.13 12.82
C LEU A 687 1.81 -22.32 12.11
N TRP A 688 1.50 -23.55 11.69
CA TRP A 688 0.19 -23.86 11.11
C TRP A 688 -0.96 -23.56 12.08
N ARG A 689 -0.85 -23.93 13.36
CA ARG A 689 -1.89 -23.64 14.37
C ARG A 689 -2.15 -22.13 14.47
N ASN A 690 -1.09 -21.32 14.42
CA ASN A 690 -1.23 -19.86 14.37
C ASN A 690 -1.92 -19.39 13.08
N ALA A 691 -1.48 -19.89 11.92
CA ALA A 691 -2.06 -19.54 10.63
C ALA A 691 -3.54 -19.92 10.51
N ARG A 692 -3.95 -21.07 11.06
CA ARG A 692 -5.35 -21.46 11.19
C ARG A 692 -6.15 -20.43 11.97
N GLY A 693 -5.63 -19.98 13.12
CA GLY A 693 -6.26 -18.93 13.93
C GLY A 693 -6.44 -17.63 13.15
N VAL A 694 -5.46 -17.22 12.34
CA VAL A 694 -5.59 -16.04 11.46
C VAL A 694 -6.71 -16.24 10.43
N LEU A 695 -6.76 -17.39 9.75
CA LEU A 695 -7.82 -17.69 8.77
C LEU A 695 -9.22 -17.65 9.41
N GLU A 696 -9.38 -18.27 10.58
CA GLU A 696 -10.64 -18.29 11.33
C GLU A 696 -11.04 -16.89 11.82
N ASN A 697 -10.08 -16.07 12.28
CA ASN A 697 -10.31 -14.68 12.69
C ASN A 697 -10.76 -13.79 11.51
N LEU A 698 -10.29 -14.07 10.29
CA LEU A 698 -10.73 -13.39 9.07
C LEU A 698 -12.13 -13.84 8.60
N GLY A 699 -12.74 -14.79 9.31
CA GLY A 699 -14.10 -15.27 9.09
C GLY A 699 -14.19 -16.49 8.18
N ALA A 700 -13.06 -17.16 7.88
CA ALA A 700 -13.09 -18.44 7.18
C ALA A 700 -13.40 -19.60 8.15
N THR A 701 -13.92 -20.72 7.63
CA THR A 701 -14.01 -21.99 8.35
C THR A 701 -12.99 -22.96 7.78
N VAL A 702 -12.14 -23.53 8.64
CA VAL A 702 -11.08 -24.45 8.22
C VAL A 702 -11.49 -25.90 8.50
N HIS A 703 -11.46 -26.73 7.47
CA HIS A 703 -11.85 -28.14 7.50
C HIS A 703 -10.65 -29.05 7.23
N GLU A 704 -10.38 -29.98 8.13
CA GLU A 704 -9.39 -31.02 7.88
C GLU A 704 -9.95 -32.06 6.90
N VAL A 705 -9.22 -32.29 5.81
CA VAL A 705 -9.67 -33.11 4.68
C VAL A 705 -8.58 -34.08 4.22
N ASP A 706 -8.97 -35.11 3.47
CA ASP A 706 -8.04 -35.91 2.68
C ASP A 706 -7.60 -35.14 1.43
N PHE A 707 -6.60 -35.64 0.71
CA PHE A 707 -6.12 -34.97 -0.50
C PHE A 707 -5.97 -35.90 -1.70
N PRO A 708 -7.10 -36.30 -2.33
CA PRO A 708 -7.13 -37.35 -3.35
C PRO A 708 -6.27 -37.03 -4.57
N VAL A 709 -6.12 -35.76 -4.93
CA VAL A 709 -5.27 -35.34 -6.04
C VAL A 709 -3.80 -35.77 -5.86
N VAL A 710 -3.30 -35.82 -4.62
CA VAL A 710 -1.95 -36.29 -4.32
C VAL A 710 -1.94 -37.80 -4.11
N SER A 711 -2.81 -38.33 -3.24
CA SER A 711 -2.78 -39.76 -2.90
C SER A 711 -3.05 -40.67 -4.11
N LYS A 712 -3.98 -40.30 -4.99
CA LYS A 712 -4.22 -41.04 -6.24
C LYS A 712 -3.08 -40.90 -7.25
N PHE A 713 -2.45 -39.73 -7.33
CA PHE A 713 -1.36 -39.48 -8.26
C PHE A 713 -0.10 -40.31 -7.90
N GLU A 714 0.17 -40.44 -6.60
CA GLU A 714 1.36 -41.13 -6.10
C GLU A 714 1.18 -42.65 -5.96
N LYS A 715 -0.06 -43.13 -5.95
CA LYS A 715 -0.43 -44.53 -5.72
C LYS A 715 0.42 -45.49 -6.57
N SER A 716 1.22 -46.35 -5.94
CA SER A 716 2.06 -47.34 -6.64
C SER A 716 1.23 -48.43 -7.32
N ASP A 717 1.76 -48.96 -8.43
CA ASP A 717 1.21 -50.17 -9.02
C ASP A 717 1.49 -51.37 -8.10
N ALA A 718 0.55 -52.31 -8.06
CA ALA A 718 0.62 -53.45 -7.16
C ALA A 718 1.91 -54.26 -7.40
N GLY A 719 2.70 -54.46 -6.34
CA GLY A 719 3.92 -55.27 -6.36
C GLY A 719 5.23 -54.50 -6.66
N ILE A 720 5.18 -53.19 -6.91
CA ILE A 720 6.37 -52.36 -7.08
C ILE A 720 6.81 -51.79 -5.73
N LYS A 721 8.10 -51.98 -5.37
CA LYS A 721 8.69 -51.39 -4.16
C LYS A 721 8.74 -49.87 -4.30
N GLU A 722 8.28 -49.16 -3.28
CA GLU A 722 8.19 -47.71 -3.30
C GLU A 722 9.56 -47.04 -3.22
N SER A 723 9.84 -46.14 -4.16
CA SER A 723 11.04 -45.28 -4.18
C SER A 723 10.99 -44.20 -3.10
N VAL A 724 12.16 -43.73 -2.64
CA VAL A 724 12.27 -42.63 -1.67
C VAL A 724 11.64 -41.36 -2.22
N ALA A 725 12.07 -40.93 -3.42
CA ALA A 725 11.46 -39.83 -4.14
C ALA A 725 10.16 -40.27 -4.83
N PRO A 726 9.07 -39.47 -4.77
CA PRO A 726 7.88 -39.71 -5.59
C PRO A 726 8.25 -39.72 -7.08
N PRO A 727 7.81 -40.74 -7.86
CA PRO A 727 8.20 -40.87 -9.27
C PRO A 727 7.56 -39.81 -10.16
N HIS A 728 8.29 -39.34 -11.18
CA HIS A 728 7.77 -38.48 -12.23
C HIS A 728 6.95 -39.29 -13.25
N ARG A 729 5.65 -39.43 -13.01
CA ARG A 729 4.76 -40.22 -13.88
C ARG A 729 4.20 -39.40 -15.03
N ASN A 730 4.31 -39.94 -16.24
CA ASN A 730 3.62 -39.42 -17.42
C ASN A 730 3.18 -40.57 -18.34
N GLU A 731 2.15 -40.31 -19.16
CA GLU A 731 1.64 -41.27 -20.15
C GLU A 731 2.48 -41.26 -21.45
N VAL A 732 3.37 -40.28 -21.61
CA VAL A 732 4.39 -40.22 -22.65
C VAL A 732 5.79 -40.36 -22.06
N ASP A 733 6.74 -40.74 -22.90
CA ASP A 733 8.15 -40.78 -22.52
C ASP A 733 8.65 -39.35 -22.22
N MET A 734 8.93 -39.09 -20.94
CA MET A 734 9.42 -37.80 -20.49
C MET A 734 10.83 -37.49 -21.01
N CYS A 735 11.71 -38.49 -21.16
CA CYS A 735 13.04 -38.26 -21.72
C CYS A 735 12.94 -37.78 -23.17
N GLN A 736 12.01 -38.36 -23.94
CA GLN A 736 11.76 -37.93 -25.33
C GLN A 736 11.22 -36.49 -25.38
N LEU A 737 10.22 -36.17 -24.55
CA LEU A 737 9.60 -34.85 -24.56
C LEU A 737 10.58 -33.75 -24.08
N MET A 738 11.38 -34.04 -23.06
CA MET A 738 12.50 -33.19 -22.62
C MET A 738 13.46 -32.93 -23.76
N ALA A 739 13.94 -33.99 -24.41
CA ALA A 739 14.92 -33.90 -25.48
C ALA A 739 14.44 -32.99 -26.61
N TYR A 740 13.19 -33.16 -27.04
CA TYR A 740 12.62 -32.42 -28.16
C TYR A 740 12.46 -30.94 -27.83
N THR A 741 12.05 -30.62 -26.59
CA THR A 741 11.90 -29.21 -26.18
C THR A 741 13.21 -28.51 -25.87
N TRP A 742 14.23 -29.23 -25.38
CA TRP A 742 15.60 -28.71 -25.26
C TRP A 742 16.21 -28.42 -26.64
N ASP A 743 16.01 -29.34 -27.58
CA ASP A 743 16.48 -29.17 -28.96
C ASP A 743 15.72 -28.04 -29.69
N ASP A 744 14.41 -27.89 -29.47
CA ASP A 744 13.65 -26.72 -29.95
C ASP A 744 14.17 -25.41 -29.38
N PHE A 745 14.48 -25.36 -28.07
CA PHE A 745 15.05 -24.17 -27.43
C PHE A 745 16.41 -23.79 -28.05
N LEU A 746 17.31 -24.76 -28.24
CA LEU A 746 18.61 -24.55 -28.86
C LEU A 746 18.48 -24.10 -30.33
N ALA A 747 17.56 -24.70 -31.09
CA ALA A 747 17.30 -24.33 -32.47
C ALA A 747 16.75 -22.90 -32.60
N LEU A 748 15.81 -22.52 -31.71
CA LEU A 748 15.27 -21.16 -31.63
C LEU A 748 16.32 -20.13 -31.15
N ASN A 749 17.26 -20.54 -30.29
CA ASN A 749 18.37 -19.68 -29.86
C ASN A 749 19.43 -19.51 -30.96
N GLY A 750 19.77 -20.58 -31.68
CA GLY A 750 20.60 -20.50 -32.89
C GLY A 750 22.06 -20.11 -32.68
N ASP A 751 22.63 -20.32 -31.48
CA ASP A 751 24.04 -19.99 -31.19
C ASP A 751 24.99 -21.07 -31.74
N LYS A 752 25.57 -20.78 -32.90
CA LYS A 752 26.51 -21.67 -33.61
C LYS A 752 27.84 -21.87 -32.89
N ASN A 753 28.17 -21.04 -31.91
CA ASN A 753 29.44 -21.17 -31.18
C ASN A 753 29.38 -22.24 -30.08
N VAL A 754 28.18 -22.59 -29.63
CA VAL A 754 27.97 -23.59 -28.57
C VAL A 754 27.14 -24.75 -29.08
N ALA A 755 25.85 -24.54 -29.34
CA ALA A 755 24.95 -25.56 -29.87
C ALA A 755 23.69 -24.93 -30.49
N THR A 756 23.30 -25.49 -31.63
CA THR A 756 22.01 -25.23 -32.32
C THR A 756 21.07 -26.43 -32.29
N SER A 757 21.57 -27.57 -31.83
CA SER A 757 20.81 -28.80 -31.62
C SER A 757 21.41 -29.54 -30.43
N LEU A 758 20.56 -30.26 -29.68
CA LEU A 758 20.97 -31.05 -28.54
C LEU A 758 21.93 -32.20 -28.94
N ALA A 759 21.87 -32.68 -30.18
CA ALA A 759 22.80 -33.69 -30.69
C ALA A 759 24.27 -33.23 -30.75
N GLN A 760 24.52 -31.92 -30.62
CA GLN A 760 25.87 -31.34 -30.58
C GLN A 760 26.45 -31.28 -29.15
N VAL A 761 25.66 -31.63 -28.13
CA VAL A 761 26.00 -31.48 -26.72
C VAL A 761 26.49 -32.80 -26.15
N ASP A 762 27.61 -32.79 -25.42
CA ASP A 762 28.06 -33.94 -24.64
C ASP A 762 27.18 -34.13 -23.40
N SER A 763 26.40 -35.22 -23.37
CA SER A 763 25.49 -35.54 -22.26
C SER A 763 26.19 -35.62 -20.91
N ALA A 764 27.46 -35.99 -20.86
CA ALA A 764 28.23 -36.08 -19.60
C ALA A 764 28.47 -34.71 -18.96
N THR A 765 28.37 -33.63 -19.73
CA THR A 765 28.60 -32.25 -19.26
C THR A 765 27.31 -31.53 -18.85
N ILE A 766 26.13 -32.12 -19.11
CA ILE A 766 24.83 -31.49 -18.82
C ILE A 766 24.63 -31.35 -17.31
N PHE A 767 24.84 -32.42 -16.55
CA PHE A 767 24.71 -32.42 -15.09
C PHE A 767 25.76 -33.34 -14.46
N PRO A 768 27.04 -32.96 -14.50
CA PRO A 768 28.08 -33.73 -13.84
C PRO A 768 27.91 -33.63 -12.33
N ARG A 769 28.09 -34.76 -11.64
CA ARG A 769 28.06 -34.79 -10.18
C ARG A 769 29.31 -34.10 -9.61
N PRO A 770 29.17 -33.13 -8.69
CA PRO A 770 30.30 -32.49 -8.05
C PRO A 770 31.18 -33.50 -7.28
N PRO A 771 32.52 -33.38 -7.34
CA PRO A 771 33.41 -34.22 -6.55
C PRO A 771 33.08 -34.17 -5.05
N GLY A 772 33.11 -35.32 -4.37
CA GLY A 772 32.83 -35.43 -2.94
C GLY A 772 31.36 -35.34 -2.53
N SER A 773 30.45 -34.96 -3.43
CA SER A 773 29.00 -35.01 -3.15
C SER A 773 28.51 -36.46 -3.05
N ILE A 774 27.44 -36.72 -2.29
CA ILE A 774 26.71 -38.00 -2.16
C ILE A 774 25.77 -38.19 -3.37
N PRO A 775 25.42 -39.44 -3.77
CA PRO A 775 24.52 -39.64 -4.91
C PRO A 775 23.11 -39.17 -4.57
N ASP A 776 22.44 -38.55 -5.54
CA ASP A 776 21.02 -38.24 -5.43
C ASP A 776 20.19 -39.53 -5.28
N ARG A 777 19.05 -39.42 -4.60
CA ARG A 777 18.19 -40.56 -4.24
C ARG A 777 16.94 -40.68 -5.13
N TYR A 778 17.04 -40.21 -6.37
CA TYR A 778 16.05 -40.49 -7.42
C TYR A 778 16.07 -41.97 -7.82
N ASP A 779 14.98 -42.45 -8.44
CA ASP A 779 14.97 -43.77 -9.05
C ASP A 779 15.92 -43.80 -10.26
N SER A 780 16.57 -44.93 -10.54
CA SER A 780 17.47 -45.02 -11.70
C SER A 780 16.77 -44.86 -13.04
N ASN A 781 15.45 -45.07 -13.09
CA ASN A 781 14.63 -44.85 -14.28
C ASN A 781 14.05 -43.43 -14.36
N ASP A 782 14.33 -42.58 -13.37
CA ASP A 782 13.80 -41.22 -13.31
C ASP A 782 14.35 -40.35 -14.46
N PRO A 783 13.51 -39.59 -15.18
CA PRO A 783 13.97 -38.73 -16.27
C PRO A 783 15.01 -37.68 -15.84
N LEU A 784 15.03 -37.26 -14.57
CA LEU A 784 16.01 -36.28 -14.08
C LEU A 784 17.45 -36.79 -14.05
N VAL A 785 17.68 -38.11 -14.04
CA VAL A 785 19.03 -38.70 -13.98
C VAL A 785 19.46 -39.39 -15.28
N ARG A 786 18.62 -39.35 -16.32
CA ARG A 786 18.79 -40.08 -17.59
C ARG A 786 19.22 -39.18 -18.76
N HIS A 787 20.13 -38.22 -18.53
CA HIS A 787 20.56 -37.26 -19.56
C HIS A 787 21.16 -37.90 -20.83
N THR A 788 21.82 -39.05 -20.70
CA THR A 788 22.30 -39.83 -21.85
C THR A 788 21.15 -40.25 -22.76
N ASP A 789 20.04 -40.71 -22.18
CA ASP A 789 18.86 -41.13 -22.93
C ASP A 789 18.16 -39.92 -23.58
N VAL A 790 18.12 -38.79 -22.87
CA VAL A 790 17.60 -37.51 -23.41
C VAL A 790 18.35 -37.12 -24.69
N VAL A 791 19.69 -37.08 -24.67
CA VAL A 791 20.46 -36.75 -25.88
C VAL A 791 20.28 -37.79 -26.99
N ALA A 792 20.18 -39.08 -26.63
CA ALA A 792 19.99 -40.17 -27.60
C ALA A 792 18.67 -40.07 -28.40
N HIS A 793 17.64 -39.39 -27.89
CA HIS A 793 16.40 -39.16 -28.63
C HIS A 793 16.56 -38.22 -29.84
N ILE A 794 17.65 -37.47 -29.94
CA ILE A 794 17.90 -36.50 -31.02
C ILE A 794 18.93 -37.02 -32.02
N THR A 795 19.90 -37.85 -31.58
CA THR A 795 21.03 -38.28 -32.41
C THR A 795 20.62 -39.09 -33.65
N GLY A 796 19.49 -39.82 -33.60
CA GLY A 796 18.93 -40.57 -34.72
C GLY A 796 17.97 -39.79 -35.62
N GLY A 797 17.77 -38.50 -35.36
CA GLY A 797 16.70 -37.69 -35.95
C GLY A 797 15.39 -37.77 -35.17
N ARG A 798 14.55 -36.73 -35.29
CA ARG A 798 13.28 -36.60 -34.56
C ARG A 798 12.14 -36.15 -35.46
N ILE A 799 10.92 -36.42 -35.01
CA ILE A 799 9.69 -35.83 -35.54
C ILE A 799 9.40 -34.48 -34.85
N PRO A 800 8.47 -33.66 -35.36
CA PRO A 800 8.01 -32.48 -34.66
C PRO A 800 7.47 -32.80 -33.26
N THR A 801 7.65 -31.90 -32.30
CA THR A 801 7.30 -32.11 -30.88
C THR A 801 5.85 -32.51 -30.65
N TYR A 802 4.92 -31.87 -31.36
CA TYR A 802 3.50 -32.19 -31.20
C TYR A 802 3.05 -33.43 -31.96
N ASP A 803 3.92 -34.04 -32.77
CA ASP A 803 3.62 -35.28 -33.48
C ASP A 803 4.03 -36.54 -32.67
N ILE A 804 4.55 -36.37 -31.45
CA ILE A 804 4.86 -37.49 -30.54
C ILE A 804 3.60 -38.36 -30.35
N PRO A 805 3.67 -39.67 -30.66
CA PRO A 805 2.52 -40.56 -30.56
C PRO A 805 1.88 -40.55 -29.18
N GLY A 806 0.56 -40.35 -29.13
CA GLY A 806 -0.21 -40.35 -27.87
C GLY A 806 -0.18 -39.04 -27.08
N LEU A 807 0.63 -38.04 -27.46
CA LEU A 807 0.77 -36.80 -26.71
C LEU A 807 -0.56 -36.08 -26.48
N GLY A 808 -1.38 -35.90 -27.52
CA GLY A 808 -2.67 -35.21 -27.39
C GLY A 808 -3.61 -35.87 -26.39
N ARG A 809 -3.67 -37.21 -26.38
CA ARG A 809 -4.46 -37.98 -25.41
C ARG A 809 -3.91 -37.81 -23.99
N ALA A 810 -2.59 -37.86 -23.83
CA ALA A 810 -1.94 -37.67 -22.54
C ALA A 810 -2.25 -36.29 -21.94
N LEU A 811 -2.17 -35.21 -22.74
CA LEU A 811 -2.49 -33.86 -22.28
C LEU A 811 -3.97 -33.71 -21.87
N GLN A 812 -4.89 -34.28 -22.65
CA GLN A 812 -6.32 -34.30 -22.31
C GLN A 812 -6.59 -35.08 -21.02
N ASN A 813 -5.87 -36.19 -20.78
CA ASN A 813 -5.98 -36.96 -19.56
C ASN A 813 -5.47 -36.21 -18.33
N LEU A 814 -4.41 -35.39 -18.46
CA LEU A 814 -3.95 -34.52 -17.37
C LEU A 814 -5.04 -33.53 -16.94
N GLU A 815 -5.71 -32.88 -17.90
CA GLU A 815 -6.80 -31.95 -17.61
C GLU A 815 -8.01 -32.68 -16.99
N ALA A 816 -8.35 -33.88 -17.49
CA ALA A 816 -9.43 -34.69 -16.95
C ALA A 816 -9.16 -35.12 -15.49
N LYS A 817 -7.92 -35.52 -15.18
CA LYS A 817 -7.50 -35.86 -13.81
C LYS A 817 -7.57 -34.65 -12.87
N ARG A 818 -7.10 -33.47 -13.30
CA ARG A 818 -7.24 -32.24 -12.48
C ARG A 818 -8.72 -31.99 -12.15
N LYS A 819 -9.60 -32.06 -13.15
CA LYS A 819 -11.04 -31.84 -12.94
C LYS A 819 -11.62 -32.83 -11.94
N ALA A 820 -11.44 -34.13 -12.19
CA ALA A 820 -12.06 -35.17 -11.37
C ALA A 820 -11.49 -35.25 -9.94
N ASP A 821 -10.15 -35.19 -9.80
CA ASP A 821 -9.49 -35.45 -8.51
C ASP A 821 -9.27 -34.20 -7.66
N TYR A 822 -9.48 -33.00 -8.22
CA TYR A 822 -9.31 -31.75 -7.50
C TYR A 822 -10.52 -30.81 -7.62
N GLU A 823 -10.91 -30.38 -8.83
CA GLU A 823 -11.97 -29.37 -8.99
C GLU A 823 -13.36 -29.88 -8.57
N ASP A 824 -13.77 -31.05 -9.06
CA ASP A 824 -15.04 -31.70 -8.71
C ASP A 824 -15.04 -32.12 -7.22
N TRP A 825 -13.87 -32.46 -6.69
CA TRP A 825 -13.69 -32.78 -5.27
C TRP A 825 -13.89 -31.54 -4.39
N LEU A 826 -13.36 -30.37 -4.76
CA LEU A 826 -13.62 -29.09 -4.08
C LEU A 826 -15.13 -28.80 -4.05
N ASP A 827 -15.80 -28.97 -5.18
CA ASP A 827 -17.25 -28.73 -5.29
C ASP A 827 -18.06 -29.69 -4.42
N THR A 828 -17.72 -30.98 -4.45
CA THR A 828 -18.39 -32.03 -3.65
C THR A 828 -18.26 -31.75 -2.15
N HIS A 829 -17.12 -31.22 -1.71
CA HIS A 829 -16.87 -30.87 -0.31
C HIS A 829 -17.24 -29.43 0.03
N ASN A 830 -17.75 -28.66 -0.93
CA ASN A 830 -18.10 -27.25 -0.79
C ASN A 830 -16.94 -26.41 -0.22
N LEU A 831 -15.75 -26.56 -0.81
CA LEU A 831 -14.54 -25.83 -0.45
C LEU A 831 -14.26 -24.72 -1.46
N ASP A 832 -13.98 -23.51 -0.97
CA ASP A 832 -13.58 -22.37 -1.80
C ASP A 832 -12.10 -22.46 -2.22
N ALA A 833 -11.25 -23.03 -1.36
CA ALA A 833 -9.83 -23.21 -1.59
C ALA A 833 -9.25 -24.26 -0.64
N VAL A 834 -8.01 -24.66 -0.89
CA VAL A 834 -7.23 -25.55 -0.02
C VAL A 834 -5.96 -24.82 0.40
N VAL A 835 -5.57 -24.98 1.66
CA VAL A 835 -4.34 -24.42 2.22
C VAL A 835 -3.50 -25.47 2.92
N TRP A 836 -2.17 -25.32 2.91
CA TRP A 836 -1.26 -26.19 3.66
C TRP A 836 0.10 -25.52 3.90
N PRO A 837 0.84 -25.91 4.95
CA PRO A 837 2.25 -25.55 5.09
C PRO A 837 3.05 -25.98 3.86
N CYS A 838 3.74 -25.06 3.21
CA CYS A 838 4.41 -25.30 1.93
C CYS A 838 5.47 -26.41 2.05
N ASN A 839 6.22 -26.43 3.15
CA ASN A 839 7.22 -27.46 3.45
C ASN A 839 6.93 -28.09 4.81
N GLY A 840 7.24 -29.37 4.97
CA GLY A 840 7.11 -30.09 6.24
C GLY A 840 8.32 -29.92 7.18
N ASP A 841 9.51 -29.69 6.63
CA ASP A 841 10.76 -29.35 7.34
C ASP A 841 11.72 -28.68 6.34
N VAL A 842 12.91 -28.29 6.79
CA VAL A 842 13.99 -27.75 5.96
C VAL A 842 15.24 -28.61 6.12
N GLY A 843 15.83 -29.06 4.99
CA GLY A 843 17.06 -29.84 5.00
C GLY A 843 18.27 -29.03 5.47
N LYS A 844 19.25 -29.71 6.07
CA LYS A 844 20.51 -29.09 6.51
C LYS A 844 21.43 -28.76 5.33
N ALA A 845 22.22 -27.70 5.48
CA ALA A 845 23.09 -27.19 4.42
C ALA A 845 24.16 -28.21 3.97
N ASP A 846 24.57 -29.14 4.83
CA ASP A 846 25.57 -30.17 4.52
C ASP A 846 24.99 -31.45 3.89
N ALA A 847 23.71 -31.46 3.50
CA ALA A 847 23.02 -32.61 2.92
C ALA A 847 23.64 -33.16 1.62
N ASP A 848 24.50 -32.39 0.94
CA ASP A 848 25.23 -32.86 -0.23
C ASP A 848 26.46 -33.73 0.12
N VAL A 849 26.95 -33.70 1.36
CA VAL A 849 28.19 -34.40 1.79
C VAL A 849 28.03 -35.21 3.08
N ASN A 850 26.92 -35.05 3.81
CA ASN A 850 26.62 -35.76 5.05
C ASN A 850 25.41 -36.68 4.85
N GLU A 851 25.60 -37.99 5.04
CA GLU A 851 24.55 -39.01 4.80
C GLU A 851 23.32 -38.88 5.71
N ASP A 852 23.48 -38.44 6.95
CA ASP A 852 22.37 -38.26 7.88
C ASP A 852 21.53 -37.04 7.47
N SER A 853 22.21 -35.93 7.17
CA SER A 853 21.57 -34.72 6.64
C SER A 853 20.90 -34.98 5.28
N ALA A 854 21.52 -35.79 4.42
CA ALA A 854 20.92 -36.24 3.17
C ALA A 854 19.67 -37.07 3.44
N ALA A 855 19.72 -38.03 4.37
CA ALA A 855 18.56 -38.83 4.72
C ALA A 855 17.37 -37.98 5.17
N ASP A 856 17.62 -36.93 5.97
CA ASP A 856 16.59 -36.00 6.40
C ASP A 856 16.04 -35.12 5.26
N ALA A 857 16.93 -34.59 4.41
CA ALA A 857 16.58 -33.73 3.28
C ALA A 857 15.80 -34.48 2.18
N TRP A 858 15.97 -35.79 2.07
CA TRP A 858 15.27 -36.64 1.09
C TRP A 858 13.95 -37.25 1.59
N ARG A 859 13.48 -36.89 2.80
CA ARG A 859 12.16 -37.34 3.32
C ARG A 859 11.02 -36.66 2.58
N ASN A 860 9.91 -37.38 2.39
CA ASN A 860 8.68 -36.80 1.86
C ASN A 860 8.17 -35.64 2.73
N GLY A 861 7.81 -34.52 2.11
CA GLY A 861 7.56 -33.24 2.79
C GLY A 861 8.79 -32.34 2.98
N VAL A 862 10.00 -32.83 2.68
CA VAL A 862 11.27 -32.09 2.79
C VAL A 862 12.00 -32.03 1.46
N LEU A 863 12.05 -33.15 0.71
CA LEU A 863 12.76 -33.21 -0.58
C LEU A 863 12.11 -32.32 -1.65
N TYR A 864 10.80 -32.19 -1.58
CA TYR A 864 9.92 -31.34 -2.37
C TYR A 864 9.00 -30.58 -1.41
N SER A 865 8.44 -29.46 -1.88
CA SER A 865 7.30 -28.87 -1.17
C SER A 865 6.10 -29.82 -1.19
N ASN A 866 5.29 -29.73 -0.13
CA ASN A 866 4.02 -30.43 -0.03
C ASN A 866 3.17 -30.21 -1.29
N GLY A 867 2.51 -31.29 -1.73
CA GLY A 867 1.86 -31.44 -3.03
C GLY A 867 2.71 -32.19 -4.07
N ASN A 868 4.02 -32.31 -3.85
CA ASN A 868 4.96 -33.06 -4.69
C ASN A 868 4.75 -32.74 -6.20
N CYS A 869 4.74 -33.76 -7.05
CA CYS A 869 4.62 -33.62 -8.50
C CYS A 869 3.20 -33.27 -8.96
N ALA A 870 2.16 -33.65 -8.19
CA ALA A 870 0.77 -33.57 -8.62
C ALA A 870 0.33 -32.14 -8.96
N ILE A 871 0.75 -31.15 -8.16
CA ILE A 871 0.31 -29.75 -8.30
C ILE A 871 0.68 -29.19 -9.68
N ARG A 872 1.94 -29.35 -10.10
CA ARG A 872 2.42 -28.83 -11.40
C ARG A 872 2.04 -29.74 -12.56
N GLN A 873 2.11 -31.05 -12.37
CA GLN A 873 1.70 -32.01 -13.40
C GLN A 873 0.26 -31.80 -13.84
N LEU A 874 -0.62 -31.40 -12.91
CA LEU A 874 -2.04 -31.12 -13.18
C LEU A 874 -2.34 -29.64 -13.43
N GLY A 875 -1.39 -28.73 -13.23
CA GLY A 875 -1.54 -27.30 -13.53
C GLY A 875 -2.46 -26.57 -12.54
N ILE A 876 -2.39 -26.91 -11.25
CA ILE A 876 -3.22 -26.34 -10.18
C ILE A 876 -2.59 -25.04 -9.67
N PRO A 877 -3.18 -23.85 -9.88
CA PRO A 877 -2.57 -22.59 -9.51
C PRO A 877 -2.38 -22.47 -7.99
N THR A 878 -1.31 -21.78 -7.57
CA THR A 878 -1.04 -21.55 -6.15
C THR A 878 -0.44 -20.17 -5.89
N VAL A 879 -0.76 -19.61 -4.71
CA VAL A 879 -0.08 -18.44 -4.14
C VAL A 879 0.46 -18.83 -2.77
N ASN A 880 1.72 -18.51 -2.50
CA ASN A 880 2.40 -18.84 -1.26
C ASN A 880 2.70 -17.55 -0.53
N VAL A 881 2.39 -17.49 0.75
CA VAL A 881 2.64 -16.32 1.60
C VAL A 881 3.33 -16.74 2.91
N PRO A 882 4.13 -15.87 3.54
CA PRO A 882 4.82 -16.21 4.79
C PRO A 882 3.87 -16.64 5.91
N MET A 883 4.09 -17.84 6.46
CA MET A 883 3.35 -18.38 7.61
C MET A 883 4.09 -18.12 8.94
N GLY A 884 5.35 -17.68 8.86
CA GLY A 884 6.20 -17.32 10.00
C GLY A 884 7.57 -17.98 9.94
N VAL A 885 8.31 -17.86 11.04
CA VAL A 885 9.67 -18.37 11.21
C VAL A 885 9.67 -19.44 12.30
N MET A 886 10.21 -20.62 12.00
CA MET A 886 10.30 -21.72 12.95
C MET A 886 11.14 -21.30 14.16
N ALA A 887 10.60 -21.51 15.36
CA ALA A 887 11.23 -21.03 16.60
C ALA A 887 12.59 -21.68 16.89
N ASP A 888 12.79 -22.92 16.44
CA ASP A 888 13.96 -23.75 16.71
C ASP A 888 15.06 -23.63 15.66
N THR A 889 14.71 -23.58 14.37
CA THR A 889 15.70 -23.49 13.27
C THR A 889 15.94 -22.07 12.78
N LYS A 890 15.04 -21.12 13.11
CA LYS A 890 15.00 -19.75 12.56
C LYS A 890 14.83 -19.71 11.03
N MET A 891 14.39 -20.80 10.41
CA MET A 891 14.05 -20.83 8.99
C MET A 891 12.56 -20.49 8.79
N PRO A 892 12.20 -19.70 7.77
CA PRO A 892 10.81 -19.41 7.44
C PRO A 892 10.12 -20.61 6.79
N VAL A 893 8.79 -20.64 6.89
CA VAL A 893 7.91 -21.53 6.13
C VAL A 893 6.69 -20.74 5.65
N ASN A 894 6.24 -21.02 4.43
CA ASN A 894 5.04 -20.41 3.85
C ASN A 894 3.78 -21.24 4.06
N LEU A 895 2.64 -20.57 3.91
CA LEU A 895 1.32 -21.15 3.70
C LEU A 895 1.03 -21.11 2.20
N THR A 896 0.76 -22.26 1.60
CA THR A 896 0.33 -22.38 0.21
C THR A 896 -1.18 -22.31 0.14
N PHE A 897 -1.72 -21.44 -0.71
CA PHE A 897 -3.13 -21.42 -1.12
C PHE A 897 -3.26 -22.02 -2.52
N ALA A 898 -4.24 -22.89 -2.74
CA ALA A 898 -4.58 -23.43 -4.05
C ALA A 898 -6.09 -23.43 -4.30
N SER A 899 -6.47 -23.22 -5.55
CA SER A 899 -7.86 -23.16 -6.02
C SER A 899 -7.94 -23.78 -7.42
N LYS A 900 -9.15 -23.81 -8.00
CA LYS A 900 -9.37 -24.35 -9.35
C LYS A 900 -8.52 -23.64 -10.39
N ALA A 901 -8.23 -24.34 -11.49
CA ALA A 901 -7.55 -23.71 -12.62
C ALA A 901 -8.32 -22.47 -13.09
N TYR A 902 -7.58 -21.39 -13.31
CA TYR A 902 -8.04 -20.07 -13.72
C TYR A 902 -8.86 -19.29 -12.68
N ASP A 903 -8.90 -19.74 -11.42
CA ASP A 903 -9.42 -18.98 -10.27
C ASP A 903 -8.32 -18.20 -9.52
N ASP A 904 -7.21 -17.91 -10.20
CA ASP A 904 -6.02 -17.22 -9.68
C ASP A 904 -6.35 -15.89 -8.99
N ASN A 905 -7.37 -15.16 -9.48
CA ASN A 905 -7.79 -13.91 -8.88
C ASN A 905 -8.30 -14.08 -7.44
N ASN A 906 -9.02 -15.15 -7.14
CA ASN A 906 -9.49 -15.42 -5.78
C ASN A 906 -8.33 -15.87 -4.88
N LEU A 907 -7.36 -16.63 -5.40
CA LEU A 907 -6.14 -16.95 -4.65
C LEU A 907 -5.43 -15.69 -4.15
N PHE A 908 -5.28 -14.70 -5.02
CA PHE A 908 -4.67 -13.43 -4.64
C PHE A 908 -5.50 -12.66 -3.60
N ARG A 909 -6.83 -12.66 -3.71
CA ARG A 909 -7.69 -12.07 -2.69
C ARG A 909 -7.50 -12.73 -1.32
N TYR A 910 -7.42 -14.06 -1.28
CA TYR A 910 -7.22 -14.82 -0.05
C TYR A 910 -5.82 -14.60 0.54
N ALA A 911 -4.79 -14.68 -0.29
CA ALA A 911 -3.40 -14.42 0.10
C ALA A 911 -3.22 -12.98 0.63
N TYR A 912 -3.81 -11.98 -0.05
CA TYR A 912 -3.78 -10.58 0.39
C TYR A 912 -4.43 -10.41 1.77
N ALA A 913 -5.64 -10.95 1.97
CA ALA A 913 -6.33 -10.85 3.26
C ALA A 913 -5.52 -11.50 4.39
N PHE A 914 -4.94 -12.68 4.14
CA PHE A 914 -4.09 -13.37 5.11
C PHE A 914 -2.81 -12.59 5.42
N GLU A 915 -2.07 -12.12 4.41
CA GLU A 915 -0.84 -11.35 4.60
C GLU A 915 -1.09 -10.04 5.35
N LYS A 916 -2.15 -9.31 4.99
CA LYS A 916 -2.46 -8.00 5.56
C LYS A 916 -2.75 -8.08 7.06
N GLU A 917 -3.44 -9.12 7.49
CA GLU A 917 -3.76 -9.39 8.89
C GLU A 917 -2.54 -9.93 9.65
N SER A 918 -1.82 -10.88 9.04
CA SER A 918 -0.81 -11.67 9.76
C SER A 918 0.56 -10.98 9.85
N LYS A 919 1.02 -10.34 8.77
CA LYS A 919 2.35 -9.68 8.65
C LYS A 919 3.51 -10.53 9.18
N LEU A 920 3.49 -11.83 8.87
CA LEU A 920 4.40 -12.83 9.48
C LEU A 920 5.79 -12.93 8.82
N ARG A 921 6.05 -12.17 7.75
CA ARG A 921 7.40 -12.06 7.17
C ARG A 921 8.36 -11.42 8.19
N GLN A 922 9.59 -11.92 8.24
CA GLN A 922 10.70 -11.31 8.98
C GLN A 922 11.89 -11.16 8.05
N ALA A 923 12.62 -10.05 8.13
CA ALA A 923 13.85 -9.87 7.37
C ALA A 923 14.93 -10.89 7.81
N PRO A 924 15.76 -11.41 6.89
CA PRO A 924 16.82 -12.34 7.23
C PRO A 924 17.90 -11.71 8.12
N GLY A 925 18.30 -12.43 9.18
CA GLY A 925 19.29 -11.93 10.14
C GLY A 925 20.74 -11.89 9.64
N ARG A 926 21.10 -12.64 8.59
CA ARG A 926 22.48 -12.70 8.09
C ARG A 926 22.84 -11.55 7.14
N THR A 927 21.85 -10.82 6.63
CA THR A 927 22.06 -9.67 5.72
C THR A 927 21.43 -8.40 6.29
N PRO A 928 21.93 -7.88 7.42
CA PRO A 928 21.40 -6.68 8.05
C PRO A 928 21.50 -5.46 7.14
N GLU A 929 20.93 -4.35 7.59
CA GLU A 929 21.04 -3.06 6.90
C GLU A 929 22.49 -2.54 6.90
N LEU A 930 22.94 -2.02 5.75
CA LEU A 930 24.19 -1.30 5.58
C LEU A 930 23.97 0.19 5.77
N ALA A 931 25.01 0.93 6.16
CA ALA A 931 24.93 2.39 6.25
C ALA A 931 24.56 3.07 4.92
N SER A 932 24.87 2.43 3.78
CA SER A 932 24.54 2.88 2.44
C SER A 932 23.08 2.62 2.03
N ASP A 933 22.33 1.79 2.76
CA ASP A 933 20.97 1.38 2.38
C ASP A 933 19.92 2.49 2.58
N THR A 934 20.29 3.59 3.22
CA THR A 934 19.37 4.67 3.55
C THR A 934 19.23 5.70 2.41
N ILE A 935 17.98 6.09 2.14
CA ILE A 935 17.56 7.22 1.29
C ILE A 935 17.03 8.33 2.20
N LYS A 936 17.49 9.57 2.00
CA LYS A 936 17.00 10.72 2.77
C LYS A 936 15.68 11.23 2.15
N LEU A 937 14.65 11.35 2.99
CA LEU A 937 13.34 11.89 2.65
C LEU A 937 13.26 13.37 3.07
N GLY A 938 12.55 14.20 2.30
CA GLY A 938 12.20 15.57 2.69
C GLY A 938 12.98 16.71 2.02
N GLU A 939 14.13 16.46 1.41
CA GLU A 939 14.77 17.44 0.51
C GLU A 939 14.19 17.29 -0.89
N LYS A 940 13.30 18.21 -1.30
CA LYS A 940 12.99 18.36 -2.72
C LYS A 940 14.22 18.91 -3.41
N ILE A 941 14.94 18.07 -4.14
CA ILE A 941 15.93 18.55 -5.10
C ILE A 941 15.17 19.42 -6.11
N GLY A 942 15.75 20.57 -6.48
CA GLY A 942 15.20 21.43 -7.53
C GLY A 942 15.06 20.67 -8.87
N LYS A 943 14.62 21.35 -9.93
CA LYS A 943 14.49 20.73 -11.27
C LYS A 943 15.77 19.97 -11.63
N THR A 944 15.69 18.65 -11.78
CA THR A 944 16.82 17.79 -12.14
C THR A 944 17.36 18.19 -13.52
N GLY A 945 18.69 18.22 -13.64
CA GLY A 945 19.36 18.50 -14.91
C GLY A 945 19.07 17.42 -15.96
N LYS A 946 19.28 17.77 -17.23
CA LYS A 946 19.06 16.84 -18.35
C LYS A 946 20.21 15.87 -18.61
N VAL A 947 21.42 16.19 -18.14
CA VAL A 947 22.65 15.44 -18.46
C VAL A 947 23.32 15.02 -17.16
N PRO A 948 23.72 13.75 -16.99
CA PRO A 948 24.47 13.30 -15.82
C PRO A 948 25.93 13.80 -15.86
N PRO A 949 26.64 13.88 -14.72
CA PRO A 949 28.03 14.34 -14.69
C PRO A 949 28.96 13.38 -15.44
N GLU A 950 29.89 13.90 -16.23
CA GLU A 950 30.87 13.09 -16.94
C GLU A 950 32.06 12.70 -16.04
N ILE A 951 32.45 11.42 -16.11
CA ILE A 951 33.59 10.86 -15.38
C ILE A 951 34.31 9.78 -16.19
N THR A 952 35.65 9.75 -16.12
CA THR A 952 36.48 8.61 -16.52
C THR A 952 36.95 7.85 -15.29
N ILE A 953 37.08 6.54 -15.38
CA ILE A 953 37.53 5.69 -14.27
C ILE A 953 38.52 4.66 -14.81
N ASP A 954 39.62 4.49 -14.07
CA ASP A 954 40.57 3.40 -14.22
C ASP A 954 40.82 2.78 -12.84
N ALA A 955 41.07 1.48 -12.81
CA ALA A 955 41.31 0.76 -11.57
C ALA A 955 42.34 -0.35 -11.78
N VAL A 956 43.40 -0.31 -10.97
CA VAL A 956 44.57 -1.20 -11.10
C VAL A 956 44.85 -1.84 -9.74
N THR A 957 45.13 -3.15 -9.77
CA THR A 957 45.52 -3.92 -8.59
C THR A 957 47.05 -4.11 -8.58
N GLU A 958 47.72 -3.58 -7.54
CA GLU A 958 49.15 -3.73 -7.31
C GLU A 958 49.40 -4.45 -5.97
N GLY A 959 49.72 -5.74 -6.04
CA GLY A 959 49.90 -6.58 -4.86
C GLY A 959 48.60 -6.70 -4.04
N GLN A 960 48.57 -6.08 -2.85
CA GLN A 960 47.39 -6.04 -1.96
C GLN A 960 46.65 -4.69 -2.01
N GLN A 961 47.08 -3.77 -2.86
CA GLN A 961 46.44 -2.46 -3.02
C GLN A 961 45.62 -2.42 -4.31
N ILE A 962 44.48 -1.75 -4.23
CA ILE A 962 43.63 -1.41 -5.36
C ILE A 962 43.67 0.11 -5.47
N ASN A 963 44.23 0.61 -6.57
CA ASN A 963 44.29 2.03 -6.90
C ASN A 963 43.17 2.33 -7.90
N ILE A 964 42.29 3.26 -7.57
CA ILE A 964 41.17 3.67 -8.42
C ILE A 964 41.35 5.15 -8.69
N SER A 965 41.37 5.55 -9.96
CA SER A 965 41.60 6.93 -10.36
C SER A 965 40.72 7.33 -11.53
N GLY A 966 40.64 8.63 -11.80
CA GLY A 966 39.80 9.12 -12.87
C GLY A 966 39.86 10.63 -13.08
N THR A 967 39.04 11.10 -14.02
CA THR A 967 38.89 12.53 -14.32
C THR A 967 37.42 12.91 -14.34
N CYS A 968 37.10 14.14 -13.92
CA CYS A 968 35.75 14.69 -13.93
C CYS A 968 35.76 16.21 -14.11
N LYS A 969 34.62 16.79 -14.51
CA LYS A 969 34.44 18.24 -14.54
C LYS A 969 34.08 18.73 -13.13
N GLN A 970 35.08 19.26 -12.42
CA GLN A 970 34.97 19.65 -11.01
C GLN A 970 33.80 20.62 -10.71
N ASP A 971 33.42 21.47 -11.66
CA ASP A 971 32.30 22.39 -11.49
C ASP A 971 30.92 21.71 -11.50
N GLU A 972 30.79 20.55 -12.13
CA GLU A 972 29.54 19.80 -12.29
C GLU A 972 29.30 18.80 -11.15
N VAL A 973 30.37 18.30 -10.53
CA VAL A 973 30.32 17.26 -9.50
C VAL A 973 30.06 17.85 -8.11
N GLU A 974 29.10 17.26 -7.40
CA GLU A 974 28.82 17.51 -5.98
C GLU A 974 29.64 16.56 -5.11
N GLU A 975 29.67 15.27 -5.46
CA GLU A 975 30.26 14.21 -4.65
C GLU A 975 30.71 13.03 -5.52
N ILE A 976 31.83 12.39 -5.16
CA ILE A 976 32.28 11.11 -5.72
C ILE A 976 32.39 10.12 -4.56
N ARG A 977 31.69 8.99 -4.67
CA ARG A 977 31.80 7.88 -3.72
C ARG A 977 32.33 6.64 -4.42
N VAL A 978 33.28 5.99 -3.77
CA VAL A 978 33.92 4.77 -4.27
C VAL A 978 33.72 3.68 -3.24
N TYR A 979 33.21 2.55 -3.71
CA TYR A 979 32.95 1.39 -2.88
C TYR A 979 33.73 0.19 -3.42
N ILE A 980 34.34 -0.56 -2.51
CA ILE A 980 35.03 -1.81 -2.84
C ILE A 980 34.40 -2.90 -1.99
N ASP A 981 33.87 -3.92 -2.66
CA ASP A 981 33.23 -5.07 -2.02
C ASP A 981 32.11 -4.68 -1.02
N GLY A 982 31.43 -3.56 -1.32
CA GLY A 982 30.31 -3.02 -0.55
C GLY A 982 30.70 -2.01 0.54
N ASP A 983 31.99 -1.87 0.85
CA ASP A 983 32.48 -0.92 1.83
C ASP A 983 32.94 0.38 1.16
N GLU A 984 32.56 1.53 1.73
CA GLU A 984 32.97 2.85 1.23
C GLU A 984 34.45 3.10 1.52
N VAL A 985 35.18 3.57 0.52
CA VAL A 985 36.58 3.99 0.64
C VAL A 985 36.60 5.51 0.81
N GLY A 986 37.27 6.00 1.87
CA GLY A 986 37.14 7.38 2.39
C GLY A 986 37.46 8.53 1.44
N ASP A 987 37.33 9.77 1.95
CA ASP A 987 37.29 11.06 1.23
C ASP A 987 38.06 11.13 -0.10
N VAL A 988 37.33 10.90 -1.20
CA VAL A 988 37.83 11.07 -2.56
C VAL A 988 38.10 12.56 -2.81
N LYS A 989 39.37 12.94 -2.93
CA LYS A 989 39.76 14.32 -3.21
C LYS A 989 39.85 14.55 -4.71
N VAL A 990 39.11 15.55 -5.19
CA VAL A 990 39.21 16.05 -6.56
C VAL A 990 40.16 17.24 -6.58
N ALA A 991 41.25 17.14 -7.34
CA ALA A 991 42.22 18.22 -7.56
C ALA A 991 42.48 18.38 -9.06
N GLU A 992 42.28 19.59 -9.59
CA GLU A 992 42.49 19.92 -11.00
C GLU A 992 41.74 18.98 -11.97
N GLY A 993 40.51 18.58 -11.59
CA GLY A 993 39.68 17.66 -12.39
C GLY A 993 40.14 16.20 -12.38
N LYS A 994 41.12 15.82 -11.55
CA LYS A 994 41.55 14.43 -11.30
C LYS A 994 41.16 14.00 -9.90
N TRP A 995 40.90 12.71 -9.73
CA TRP A 995 40.65 12.11 -8.43
C TRP A 995 41.31 10.74 -8.36
N GLU A 996 41.67 10.33 -7.15
CA GLU A 996 42.30 9.05 -6.89
C GLU A 996 41.96 8.60 -5.47
N VAL A 997 41.81 7.29 -5.31
CA VAL A 997 41.67 6.64 -4.02
C VAL A 997 42.39 5.30 -4.04
N THR A 998 43.06 4.99 -2.95
CA THR A 998 43.70 3.68 -2.74
C THR A 998 43.00 2.96 -1.60
N SER A 999 42.72 1.69 -1.80
CA SER A 999 42.28 0.80 -0.74
C SER A 999 43.12 -0.47 -0.70
N LYS A 1000 43.01 -1.21 0.38
CA LYS A 1000 43.53 -2.58 0.44
C LYS A 1000 42.49 -3.53 -0.11
N LYS A 1001 42.95 -4.59 -0.78
CA LYS A 1001 42.10 -5.71 -1.18
C LYS A 1001 41.44 -6.30 0.08
N SER A 1002 40.13 -6.54 -0.02
CA SER A 1002 39.32 -7.22 1.00
C SER A 1002 39.79 -8.66 1.23
N SER A 1003 39.20 -9.33 2.23
CA SER A 1003 39.42 -10.75 2.49
C SER A 1003 39.26 -11.62 1.24
N ILE A 1004 40.03 -12.70 1.18
CA ILE A 1004 39.99 -13.71 0.12
C ILE A 1004 38.61 -14.39 0.15
N TRP A 1005 38.07 -14.73 -1.02
CA TRP A 1005 36.85 -15.51 -1.11
C TRP A 1005 37.07 -16.93 -0.53
N GLU A 1006 36.18 -17.37 0.35
CA GLU A 1006 36.27 -18.63 1.10
C GLU A 1006 35.20 -19.66 0.65
N GLY A 1007 35.09 -19.91 -0.66
CA GLY A 1007 34.19 -20.91 -1.23
C GLY A 1007 34.91 -22.16 -1.76
N ARG A 1008 34.17 -23.14 -2.29
CA ARG A 1008 34.78 -24.37 -2.84
C ARG A 1008 35.40 -24.07 -4.20
N ALA A 1009 36.56 -24.63 -4.52
CA ALA A 1009 37.28 -24.31 -5.76
C ALA A 1009 36.48 -24.53 -7.07
N GLU A 1010 35.48 -25.42 -7.03
CA GLU A 1010 34.54 -25.70 -8.12
C GLU A 1010 33.42 -24.67 -8.30
N GLU A 1011 33.17 -23.81 -7.31
CA GLU A 1011 32.14 -22.76 -7.34
C GLU A 1011 32.66 -21.54 -8.13
N LYS A 1012 32.70 -21.68 -9.45
CA LYS A 1012 33.20 -20.64 -10.35
C LYS A 1012 32.12 -19.58 -10.60
N GLY A 1013 32.19 -18.46 -9.88
CA GLY A 1013 31.41 -17.25 -10.20
C GLY A 1013 31.96 -16.49 -11.42
N VAL A 1014 31.11 -15.75 -12.14
CA VAL A 1014 31.51 -14.88 -13.26
C VAL A 1014 30.87 -13.50 -13.09
N PRO A 1015 31.61 -12.46 -12.69
CA PRO A 1015 33.08 -12.39 -12.71
C PRO A 1015 33.74 -13.13 -11.54
N ASP A 1016 34.99 -13.55 -11.78
CA ASP A 1016 35.82 -14.33 -10.84
C ASP A 1016 35.62 -13.85 -9.40
N PRO A 1017 35.22 -14.73 -8.46
CA PRO A 1017 34.97 -14.36 -7.08
C PRO A 1017 36.21 -13.75 -6.40
N ASN A 1018 37.43 -14.01 -6.90
CA ASN A 1018 38.67 -13.44 -6.37
C ASN A 1018 38.92 -11.98 -6.79
N LYS A 1019 38.17 -11.46 -7.75
CA LYS A 1019 38.22 -10.05 -8.13
C LYS A 1019 37.37 -9.21 -7.19
N ALA A 1020 37.88 -8.03 -6.84
CA ALA A 1020 37.15 -7.04 -6.07
C ALA A 1020 36.06 -6.40 -6.94
N MET A 1021 34.86 -6.26 -6.38
CA MET A 1021 33.76 -5.55 -7.03
C MET A 1021 33.85 -4.08 -6.66
N VAL A 1022 34.13 -3.21 -7.63
CA VAL A 1022 34.27 -1.77 -7.44
C VAL A 1022 33.05 -1.07 -8.01
N VAL A 1023 32.35 -0.30 -7.17
CA VAL A 1023 31.21 0.54 -7.55
C VAL A 1023 31.59 1.99 -7.32
N VAL A 1024 31.51 2.82 -8.35
CA VAL A 1024 31.74 4.26 -8.24
C VAL A 1024 30.44 4.99 -8.58
N VAL A 1025 30.03 5.90 -7.70
CA VAL A 1025 28.84 6.75 -7.89
C VAL A 1025 29.29 8.20 -7.83
N VAL A 1026 28.98 8.95 -8.88
CA VAL A 1026 29.22 10.40 -8.96
C VAL A 1026 27.89 11.11 -8.93
N ARG A 1027 27.69 11.97 -7.94
CA ARG A 1027 26.52 12.83 -7.86
C ARG A 1027 26.87 14.22 -8.40
N GLY A 1028 26.06 14.70 -9.34
CA GLY A 1028 26.18 16.05 -9.89
C GLY A 1028 25.34 17.05 -9.12
N LYS A 1029 25.76 18.32 -9.11
CA LYS A 1029 25.01 19.43 -8.49
C LYS A 1029 23.61 19.66 -9.08
N ASN A 1030 23.34 19.03 -10.23
CA ASN A 1030 22.06 19.08 -10.93
C ASN A 1030 21.10 17.94 -10.52
N GLY A 1031 21.43 17.15 -9.48
CA GLY A 1031 20.61 16.05 -8.98
C GLY A 1031 20.69 14.76 -9.78
N ARG A 1032 21.54 14.71 -10.82
CA ARG A 1032 21.80 13.50 -11.61
C ARG A 1032 23.00 12.73 -11.05
N SER A 1033 23.01 11.43 -11.27
CA SER A 1033 24.15 10.58 -10.91
C SER A 1033 24.68 9.81 -12.12
N THR A 1034 25.98 9.50 -12.08
CA THR A 1034 26.65 8.56 -12.99
C THR A 1034 27.22 7.41 -12.17
N GLY A 1035 26.91 6.18 -12.56
CA GLY A 1035 27.41 4.97 -11.90
C GLY A 1035 28.35 4.19 -12.80
N LYS A 1036 29.36 3.55 -12.21
CA LYS A 1036 30.27 2.62 -12.89
C LYS A 1036 30.54 1.39 -12.04
N LEU A 1037 30.61 0.24 -12.70
CA LEU A 1037 30.89 -1.05 -12.10
C LEU A 1037 32.14 -1.65 -12.77
N LEU A 1038 33.11 -2.08 -11.96
CA LEU A 1038 34.36 -2.67 -12.42
C LEU A 1038 34.71 -3.90 -11.56
N PHE A 1039 35.46 -4.84 -12.13
CA PHE A 1039 36.02 -5.98 -11.40
C PHE A 1039 37.54 -6.01 -11.57
N VAL A 1040 38.29 -5.91 -10.46
CA VAL A 1040 39.75 -5.72 -10.45
C VAL A 1040 40.52 -6.68 -9.54
#